data_AF-A0A9P6RNW6-F1
#
_entry.id   AF-A0A9P6RNW6-F1
#
_cell.length_a   1.000
_cell.length_b   1.000
_cell.length_c   1.000
_cell.angle_alpha   90.00
_cell.angle_beta   90.00
_cell.angle_gamma   90.00
#
_symmetry.space_group_name_H-M   'P 1'
#
loop_
_entity.id
_entity.type
_entity.pdbx_description
1 polymer ?
#
loop_
_entity_poly.entity_id
_entity_poly.type
_entity_poly.pdbx_seq_one_letter_code
_entity_poly.pdbx_strand_id
1 'polypeptide(L)'
;MHINSRNDTKRSTTQRRLKSTCLLIIGLISIVVSLPVFGSAYTINRRPIDLIHRRQSLSRHSSESSVVLQHPHSLDHLLPWNPIQPPTQQLLLRRDISATPVTPLEDLVKRLLPVPYHSHFLFTLRPDLSTNSATNIHDPFRIYNNNDQGGGSQTIAIEGGTLSALGAGLNYYLKQVCKVEMTWSGDRFDQLPAVPPLIPAEAGVDGVVRASFVPWRYYMNVVTFGYSFAFWDWERWQRELDWMMLTGINMALAMVGQEYVIRKFYENQGLSNEDISDFLGGPAFMPWQRMGNTQGSWATQNDTAFKNEWINSQWELQGQILKRMQAFNITPIMPSFQGFVPRKLPGKYPSVKFDTSSVWAGMPKEFTQVTFLPSTDALFTTLSQQFIQLQKTMYKERGIDMDAKAQNFYLLDLYNEMIPTCTTPDCLKATTGGVMRAFKVADPKAVWAMQSWFLLNRDLWKDPQIKAYFEGIREVNNGRDAFVVDLYADVAPLWTTTEGFYGIDWGWSMLNNFGGGQGFYGTLPSLLTEPFKGYQQPAKSMRGMGITMEGINNNEYLYQLIFDLPWQSVETTYPTAFAAPAPKPGAYSLQQQALNAQAHLEEYIKRRYGPDNTTPAMLEAWTTLSQTVWDCKTGQMSQSKGIISSTPALNMVREGFMTSIMWYDQTKVVGAWRQLVDSTETEESNMRRRRHSVIQNSIEAVIMASNGRSSEIPQSLSSPSLLQPFTNWVRDAFQSTVGQARLSTNRLQGEREGEGEKIVIGRLSGSVKEAKAEKSVGGSDSAFFAKVSLPLNISSFQYDLVDVTREVLVGVVLPGLQRELVDAYKAKDLDRTRAWGQSVLDVILDTDRLLSTHTHFMLGPWIQDARVSAKVVADSPTASSPAAMNQYRDYLEYNARNQITWWGPNGQASLADYASKEWGGLVKEFHYPRWQIFVDRLVSAVETRSTLDYKAFLADSLRKEAGWMKETTCLGGCYDDPASSSSLSVAIGDPEVTSKYPVEAVEDAVLVAQDMLDKWGMVAVRLAQASKK
;
A
#
# COMPACT_ATOMS: atom_id res chain seq x y z
N MET A 1 -16.52 5.24 34.44
CA MET A 1 -16.90 5.64 35.82
C MET A 1 -17.65 4.48 36.47
N HIS A 2 -17.16 3.99 37.60
CA HIS A 2 -17.85 3.05 38.49
C HIS A 2 -18.56 3.82 39.60
N ILE A 3 -19.74 3.36 40.06
CA ILE A 3 -20.08 3.03 41.47
C ILE A 3 -21.60 2.75 41.62
N ASN A 4 -21.88 1.55 42.15
CA ASN A 4 -22.94 1.08 43.06
C ASN A 4 -24.43 1.45 42.88
N SER A 5 -25.30 0.43 42.90
CA SER A 5 -25.88 -0.10 44.16
C SER A 5 -26.64 -1.43 43.96
N ARG A 6 -26.82 -2.16 45.07
CA ARG A 6 -27.27 -3.56 45.23
C ARG A 6 -28.68 -3.63 45.88
N ASN A 7 -29.37 -4.75 45.60
CA ASN A 7 -30.41 -5.48 46.38
C ASN A 7 -31.77 -4.77 46.59
N ASP A 8 -32.94 -5.41 46.52
CA ASP A 8 -33.44 -6.64 47.18
C ASP A 8 -34.63 -7.25 46.38
N THR A 9 -34.63 -8.53 45.99
CA THR A 9 -35.19 -9.76 46.62
C THR A 9 -36.71 -10.07 46.53
N LYS A 10 -36.94 -11.38 46.29
CA LYS A 10 -38.15 -12.26 46.46
C LYS A 10 -39.05 -12.47 45.23
N ARG A 11 -38.93 -13.61 44.53
CA ARG A 11 -39.47 -14.98 44.81
C ARG A 11 -40.98 -15.11 44.65
N SER A 12 -41.41 -15.84 43.61
CA SER A 12 -42.24 -17.04 43.80
C SER A 12 -42.02 -18.07 42.68
N THR A 13 -41.82 -19.30 43.13
CA THR A 13 -41.61 -20.57 42.43
C THR A 13 -42.94 -21.25 42.06
N THR A 14 -42.85 -22.38 41.31
CA THR A 14 -43.78 -23.54 41.22
C THR A 14 -44.46 -23.62 39.82
N GLN A 15 -44.44 -24.67 38.99
CA GLN A 15 -44.22 -26.14 39.09
C GLN A 15 -44.00 -26.71 37.65
N ARG A 16 -42.83 -27.25 37.28
CA ARG A 16 -42.46 -28.67 36.97
C ARG A 16 -43.51 -29.73 36.53
N ARG A 17 -43.17 -30.35 35.37
CA ARG A 17 -43.20 -31.79 34.95
C ARG A 17 -44.57 -32.38 34.52
N LEU A 18 -44.75 -33.11 33.41
CA LEU A 18 -44.20 -34.43 32.97
C LEU A 18 -44.61 -34.66 31.48
N LYS A 19 -43.76 -35.20 30.57
CA LYS A 19 -43.82 -36.56 29.91
C LYS A 19 -45.19 -36.94 29.31
N SER A 20 -45.39 -37.52 28.12
CA SER A 20 -44.54 -38.28 27.18
C SER A 20 -45.39 -38.70 25.94
N THR A 21 -44.76 -38.75 24.76
CA THR A 21 -44.89 -39.76 23.67
C THR A 21 -46.24 -40.05 22.97
N CYS A 22 -46.31 -39.85 21.64
CA CYS A 22 -46.89 -40.81 20.67
C CYS A 22 -46.43 -40.57 19.22
N LEU A 23 -46.20 -41.69 18.52
CA LEU A 23 -45.80 -41.93 17.13
C LEU A 23 -46.74 -41.32 16.07
N LEU A 24 -46.26 -40.80 14.92
CA LEU A 24 -45.90 -41.48 13.65
C LEU A 24 -47.12 -41.99 12.84
N ILE A 25 -47.14 -41.59 11.55
CA ILE A 25 -47.85 -42.16 10.37
C ILE A 25 -49.14 -41.44 9.89
N ILE A 26 -49.25 -41.41 8.56
CA ILE A 26 -50.29 -40.93 7.62
C ILE A 26 -50.02 -39.50 7.13
N GLY A 27 -49.71 -39.24 5.85
CA GLY A 27 -50.00 -39.99 4.63
C GLY A 27 -50.86 -39.12 3.71
N LEU A 28 -50.23 -38.56 2.68
CA LEU A 28 -50.75 -38.09 1.38
C LEU A 28 -52.27 -38.15 1.09
N ILE A 29 -52.81 -37.04 0.55
CA ILE A 29 -53.82 -36.88 -0.53
C ILE A 29 -53.94 -35.34 -0.77
N SER A 30 -53.45 -34.73 -1.87
CA SER A 30 -54.08 -34.48 -3.21
C SER A 30 -55.46 -33.75 -3.08
N ILE A 31 -55.84 -32.62 -3.73
CA ILE A 31 -55.92 -32.26 -5.16
C ILE A 31 -56.30 -30.75 -5.33
N VAL A 32 -55.66 -30.08 -6.31
CA VAL A 32 -56.06 -29.02 -7.30
C VAL A 32 -57.46 -28.36 -7.24
N VAL A 33 -57.53 -27.01 -7.37
CA VAL A 33 -58.45 -26.24 -8.28
C VAL A 33 -57.90 -24.84 -8.65
N SER A 34 -57.60 -24.66 -9.95
CA SER A 34 -57.88 -23.57 -10.92
C SER A 34 -57.92 -22.04 -10.60
N LEU A 35 -57.17 -21.30 -11.43
CA LEU A 35 -57.25 -19.90 -11.94
C LEU A 35 -58.57 -19.59 -12.74
N PRO A 36 -58.86 -18.39 -13.39
CA PRO A 36 -58.25 -17.02 -13.41
C PRO A 36 -59.24 -15.78 -13.55
N VAL A 37 -58.66 -14.56 -13.74
CA VAL A 37 -59.03 -13.40 -14.64
C VAL A 37 -59.55 -12.05 -14.04
N PHE A 38 -59.00 -10.95 -14.61
CA PHE A 38 -59.34 -9.50 -14.69
C PHE A 38 -58.61 -8.58 -13.68
N GLY A 39 -57.87 -7.51 -14.02
CA GLY A 39 -57.65 -6.76 -15.27
C GLY A 39 -58.25 -5.35 -15.18
N SER A 40 -57.41 -4.28 -15.11
CA SER A 40 -57.56 -2.98 -15.81
C SER A 40 -56.64 -1.87 -15.28
N ALA A 41 -56.12 -1.07 -16.21
CA ALA A 41 -55.37 0.19 -16.06
C ALA A 41 -56.14 1.35 -16.74
N TYR A 42 -55.82 2.63 -16.45
CA TYR A 42 -55.89 3.86 -17.30
C TYR A 42 -55.68 5.13 -16.41
N THR A 43 -54.60 5.94 -16.49
CA THR A 43 -54.20 7.11 -17.36
C THR A 43 -54.85 8.51 -17.14
N ILE A 44 -53.99 9.50 -16.84
CA ILE A 44 -53.74 10.84 -17.46
C ILE A 44 -54.88 11.91 -17.54
N ASN A 45 -54.72 13.11 -16.91
CA ASN A 45 -54.31 14.43 -17.50
C ASN A 45 -54.81 15.72 -16.77
N ARG A 46 -53.94 16.77 -16.81
CA ARG A 46 -54.15 18.25 -16.93
C ARG A 46 -54.65 19.16 -15.77
N ARG A 47 -53.93 20.31 -15.69
CA ARG A 47 -54.07 21.62 -14.95
C ARG A 47 -55.38 22.40 -15.34
N PRO A 48 -55.70 23.69 -14.95
CA PRO A 48 -54.91 24.81 -14.33
C PRO A 48 -55.67 25.85 -13.42
N ILE A 49 -54.97 26.97 -13.07
CA ILE A 49 -55.40 28.38 -12.78
C ILE A 49 -55.43 28.90 -11.31
N ASP A 50 -54.57 29.91 -11.06
CA ASP A 50 -54.64 31.23 -10.35
C ASP A 50 -55.53 31.43 -9.09
N LEU A 51 -55.28 32.32 -8.11
CA LEU A 51 -54.92 33.76 -8.18
C LEU A 51 -54.79 34.37 -6.74
N ILE A 52 -54.09 35.52 -6.59
CA ILE A 52 -54.30 36.66 -5.63
C ILE A 52 -53.23 37.01 -4.55
N HIS A 53 -52.50 38.11 -4.85
CA HIS A 53 -52.10 39.33 -4.07
C HIS A 53 -51.27 39.27 -2.77
N ARG A 54 -50.43 40.26 -2.39
CA ARG A 54 -50.10 41.63 -2.88
C ARG A 54 -48.75 42.11 -2.31
N ARG A 55 -48.12 43.06 -3.03
CA ARG A 55 -46.97 43.93 -2.68
C ARG A 55 -47.37 45.22 -1.95
N GLN A 56 -46.42 45.83 -1.24
CA GLN A 56 -46.05 47.27 -1.21
C GLN A 56 -44.50 47.31 -1.04
N SER A 57 -43.61 47.96 -1.81
CA SER A 57 -43.48 49.25 -2.54
C SER A 57 -42.99 50.43 -1.68
N LEU A 58 -41.88 51.06 -2.09
CA LEU A 58 -41.56 52.51 -2.18
C LEU A 58 -40.11 52.64 -2.74
N SER A 59 -39.89 52.98 -4.03
CA SER A 59 -39.76 54.31 -4.71
C SER A 59 -38.31 54.83 -4.73
N ARG A 60 -37.60 54.89 -5.89
CA ARG A 60 -37.48 56.00 -6.90
C ARG A 60 -36.77 57.25 -6.33
N HIS A 61 -35.78 57.95 -6.93
CA HIS A 61 -35.53 58.42 -8.31
C HIS A 61 -34.04 58.92 -8.43
N SER A 62 -33.28 58.61 -9.49
CA SER A 62 -32.85 59.45 -10.65
C SER A 62 -32.33 60.88 -10.39
N SER A 63 -31.12 61.21 -10.89
CA SER A 63 -30.89 62.26 -11.92
C SER A 63 -29.40 62.47 -12.24
N GLU A 64 -29.15 62.73 -13.53
CA GLU A 64 -27.92 63.24 -14.15
C GLU A 64 -27.66 64.70 -13.75
N SER A 65 -26.40 65.18 -13.84
CA SER A 65 -26.04 66.31 -14.72
C SER A 65 -24.55 66.69 -14.64
N SER A 66 -24.02 66.98 -15.82
CA SER A 66 -22.74 67.62 -16.16
C SER A 66 -22.71 69.11 -15.83
N VAL A 67 -21.55 69.64 -15.42
CA VAL A 67 -21.23 71.07 -15.48
C VAL A 67 -19.78 71.28 -15.97
N VAL A 68 -19.66 72.08 -17.02
CA VAL A 68 -18.44 72.76 -17.50
C VAL A 68 -18.44 74.16 -16.88
N LEU A 69 -17.27 74.71 -16.49
CA LEU A 69 -16.80 76.07 -16.81
C LEU A 69 -15.51 76.47 -16.05
N GLN A 70 -14.54 76.93 -16.85
CA GLN A 70 -13.62 78.07 -16.66
C GLN A 70 -12.43 78.06 -15.68
N HIS A 71 -11.24 78.14 -16.29
CA HIS A 71 -9.95 78.74 -15.85
C HIS A 71 -10.06 80.26 -15.58
N PRO A 72 -9.14 80.94 -14.83
CA PRO A 72 -7.80 81.30 -15.36
C PRO A 72 -6.61 81.63 -14.39
N HIS A 73 -5.41 81.72 -15.02
CA HIS A 73 -4.14 82.40 -14.66
C HIS A 73 -3.22 81.75 -13.59
N SER A 74 -1.88 81.67 -13.70
CA SER A 74 -0.89 82.11 -14.72
C SER A 74 0.56 81.67 -14.32
N LEU A 75 1.38 81.28 -15.33
CA LEU A 75 2.81 81.61 -15.60
C LEU A 75 3.91 81.23 -14.57
N ASP A 76 5.15 80.84 -14.91
CA ASP A 76 5.86 80.35 -16.11
C ASP A 76 7.31 80.00 -15.67
N HIS A 77 8.03 79.20 -16.49
CA HIS A 77 9.50 79.19 -16.77
C HIS A 77 10.15 77.79 -16.90
N LEU A 78 10.40 77.35 -18.16
CA LEU A 78 11.71 77.09 -18.84
C LEU A 78 12.11 75.58 -18.81
N LEU A 79 12.46 74.81 -19.85
CA LEU A 79 12.99 74.93 -21.24
C LEU A 79 12.83 73.53 -21.98
N PRO A 80 13.21 73.33 -23.27
CA PRO A 80 12.45 72.54 -24.25
C PRO A 80 12.84 71.05 -24.41
N TRP A 81 11.86 70.22 -24.79
CA TRP A 81 12.05 68.84 -25.26
C TRP A 81 11.45 68.64 -26.66
N ASN A 82 12.24 68.07 -27.56
CA ASN A 82 11.87 67.69 -28.93
C ASN A 82 10.87 66.50 -28.95
N PRO A 83 9.94 66.43 -29.91
CA PRO A 83 9.00 65.32 -30.03
C PRO A 83 9.65 64.10 -30.69
N ILE A 84 9.78 63.00 -29.95
CA ILE A 84 10.12 61.68 -30.49
C ILE A 84 8.83 61.00 -30.94
N GLN A 85 8.79 60.63 -32.22
CA GLN A 85 7.73 59.81 -32.83
C GLN A 85 7.59 58.44 -32.13
N PRO A 86 6.38 57.87 -32.04
CA PRO A 86 6.18 56.54 -31.47
C PRO A 86 6.87 55.47 -32.33
N PRO A 87 7.74 54.60 -31.76
CA PRO A 87 8.35 53.54 -32.53
C PRO A 87 7.30 52.47 -32.87
N THR A 88 7.21 52.23 -34.16
CA THR A 88 6.61 51.11 -34.87
C THR A 88 6.76 49.79 -34.12
N GLN A 89 5.67 49.00 -34.10
CA GLN A 89 5.66 47.59 -33.66
C GLN A 89 6.80 46.80 -34.31
N GLN A 90 7.91 46.66 -33.61
CA GLN A 90 8.91 45.64 -33.89
C GLN A 90 8.48 44.36 -33.17
N LEU A 91 8.40 43.28 -33.95
CA LEU A 91 8.29 41.91 -33.49
C LEU A 91 9.10 41.72 -32.21
N LEU A 92 8.41 41.45 -31.11
CA LEU A 92 9.03 40.91 -29.91
C LEU A 92 9.63 39.56 -30.31
N LEU A 93 10.94 39.58 -30.50
CA LEU A 93 11.81 38.40 -30.46
C LEU A 93 11.34 37.52 -29.30
N ARG A 94 10.95 36.29 -29.65
CA ARG A 94 10.72 35.20 -28.71
C ARG A 94 11.87 35.23 -27.71
N ARG A 95 11.57 35.53 -26.44
CA ARG A 95 12.48 35.19 -25.35
C ARG A 95 12.67 33.68 -25.48
N ASP A 96 13.92 33.25 -25.68
CA ASP A 96 14.32 31.87 -25.47
C ASP A 96 13.97 31.51 -24.03
N ILE A 97 12.78 30.93 -23.87
CA ILE A 97 12.46 30.13 -22.70
C ILE A 97 13.44 28.98 -22.81
N SER A 98 14.43 28.93 -21.91
CA SER A 98 15.20 27.72 -21.64
C SER A 98 14.21 26.61 -21.31
N ALA A 99 13.69 25.94 -22.33
CA ALA A 99 12.70 24.89 -22.20
C ALA A 99 13.37 23.77 -21.43
N THR A 100 12.79 23.37 -20.30
CA THR A 100 13.18 22.12 -19.66
C THR A 100 13.09 21.02 -20.72
N PRO A 101 14.19 20.29 -21.02
CA PRO A 101 14.18 19.30 -22.06
C PRO A 101 13.14 18.21 -21.73
N VAL A 102 12.40 17.75 -22.74
CA VAL A 102 11.46 16.63 -22.62
C VAL A 102 12.17 15.26 -22.58
N THR A 103 13.50 15.26 -22.72
CA THR A 103 14.36 14.07 -22.66
C THR A 103 14.08 13.13 -21.49
N PRO A 104 13.78 13.58 -20.26
CA PRO A 104 13.41 12.67 -19.17
C PRO A 104 12.19 11.78 -19.49
N LEU A 105 11.21 12.30 -20.25
CA LEU A 105 10.04 11.53 -20.71
C LEU A 105 10.39 10.60 -21.87
N GLU A 106 11.26 11.02 -22.78
CA GLU A 106 11.77 10.14 -23.84
C GLU A 106 12.54 8.96 -23.25
N ASP A 107 13.36 9.20 -22.22
CA ASP A 107 14.08 8.15 -21.50
C ASP A 107 13.13 7.27 -20.69
N LEU A 108 12.04 7.83 -20.12
CA LEU A 108 10.97 7.05 -19.51
C LEU A 108 10.34 6.09 -20.52
N VAL A 109 10.00 6.57 -21.72
CA VAL A 109 9.47 5.74 -22.81
C VAL A 109 10.45 4.63 -23.17
N LYS A 110 11.76 4.93 -23.31
CA LYS A 110 12.77 3.92 -23.63
C LYS A 110 12.94 2.86 -22.55
N ARG A 111 12.76 3.24 -21.28
CA ARG A 111 12.85 2.31 -20.15
C ARG A 111 11.65 1.38 -20.06
N LEU A 112 10.44 1.91 -20.28
CA LEU A 112 9.20 1.17 -20.02
C LEU A 112 8.64 0.47 -21.25
N LEU A 113 8.79 1.05 -22.44
CA LEU A 113 8.06 0.62 -23.63
C LEU A 113 8.96 -0.09 -24.65
N PRO A 114 8.41 -1.01 -25.47
CA PRO A 114 9.15 -1.67 -26.56
C PRO A 114 9.68 -0.68 -27.61
N VAL A 115 10.73 -1.10 -28.34
CA VAL A 115 11.44 -0.28 -29.34
C VAL A 115 10.53 0.47 -30.33
N PRO A 116 9.44 -0.11 -30.89
CA PRO A 116 8.55 0.61 -31.80
C PRO A 116 7.92 1.89 -31.21
N TYR A 117 7.80 1.98 -29.88
CA TYR A 117 7.23 3.14 -29.19
C TYR A 117 8.26 4.26 -28.96
N HIS A 118 9.57 3.99 -29.07
CA HIS A 118 10.63 4.95 -28.71
C HIS A 118 10.60 6.22 -29.54
N SER A 119 10.15 6.14 -30.79
CA SER A 119 9.99 7.29 -31.71
C SER A 119 8.53 7.57 -32.06
N HIS A 120 7.57 6.94 -31.36
CA HIS A 120 6.15 7.10 -31.66
C HIS A 120 5.55 8.37 -31.05
N PHE A 121 6.17 8.92 -30.02
CA PHE A 121 5.67 10.09 -29.30
C PHE A 121 6.48 11.34 -29.62
N LEU A 122 5.78 12.45 -29.86
CA LEU A 122 6.35 13.79 -29.94
C LEU A 122 5.89 14.60 -28.73
N PHE A 123 6.79 14.81 -27.77
CA PHE A 123 6.51 15.61 -26.58
C PHE A 123 6.83 17.08 -26.82
N THR A 124 5.89 17.98 -26.52
CA THR A 124 6.12 19.43 -26.59
C THR A 124 5.68 20.12 -25.31
N LEU A 125 6.63 20.72 -24.61
CA LEU A 125 6.34 21.55 -23.44
C LEU A 125 5.75 22.89 -23.90
N ARG A 126 4.58 23.23 -23.38
CA ARG A 126 3.82 24.45 -23.71
C ARG A 126 3.41 25.18 -22.43
N PRO A 127 4.34 25.83 -21.70
CA PRO A 127 4.03 26.50 -20.45
C PRO A 127 2.96 27.59 -20.61
N ASP A 128 2.80 28.13 -21.82
CA ASP A 128 1.76 29.08 -22.20
C ASP A 128 0.34 28.52 -22.04
N LEU A 129 0.14 27.20 -22.10
CA LEU A 129 -1.17 26.57 -21.82
C LEU A 129 -1.61 26.79 -20.37
N SER A 130 -0.67 26.98 -19.45
CA SER A 130 -0.94 27.23 -18.03
C SER A 130 -1.15 28.72 -17.70
N THR A 131 -1.01 29.64 -18.67
CA THR A 131 -0.86 31.09 -18.40
C THR A 131 -2.16 31.89 -18.26
N ASN A 132 -3.34 31.29 -18.42
CA ASN A 132 -4.59 31.96 -18.05
C ASN A 132 -4.90 31.76 -16.56
N SER A 133 -4.29 32.61 -15.73
CA SER A 133 -4.51 32.71 -14.27
C SER A 133 -5.96 33.01 -13.85
N ALA A 134 -6.86 33.11 -14.81
CA ALA A 134 -8.27 33.44 -14.62
C ALA A 134 -9.19 32.22 -14.59
N THR A 135 -8.63 31.01 -14.78
CA THR A 135 -9.34 29.74 -14.74
C THR A 135 -8.72 28.82 -13.70
N ASN A 136 -9.58 28.12 -12.95
CA ASN A 136 -9.27 27.09 -11.96
C ASN A 136 -8.76 25.77 -12.63
N ILE A 137 -7.80 25.89 -13.53
CA ILE A 137 -7.31 24.83 -14.42
C ILE A 137 -5.79 24.77 -14.28
N HIS A 138 -5.25 23.58 -13.99
CA HIS A 138 -3.84 23.35 -13.74
C HIS A 138 -3.29 22.22 -14.61
N ASP A 139 -2.01 22.31 -14.98
CA ASP A 139 -1.29 21.27 -15.74
C ASP A 139 -2.07 20.70 -16.96
N PRO A 140 -2.58 21.54 -17.88
CA PRO A 140 -3.32 21.04 -19.04
C PRO A 140 -2.41 20.21 -19.96
N PHE A 141 -2.97 19.16 -20.56
CA PHE A 141 -2.35 18.43 -21.67
C PHE A 141 -3.34 18.23 -22.82
N ARG A 142 -2.78 18.05 -24.02
CA ARG A 142 -3.47 17.70 -25.25
C ARG A 142 -2.73 16.55 -25.93
N ILE A 143 -3.49 15.59 -26.46
CA ILE A 143 -2.95 14.44 -27.19
C ILE A 143 -3.72 14.21 -28.50
N TYR A 144 -3.00 14.05 -29.62
CA TYR A 144 -3.60 13.88 -30.95
C TYR A 144 -2.70 13.12 -31.93
N ASN A 145 -3.29 12.59 -33.01
CA ASN A 145 -2.54 11.97 -34.11
C ASN A 145 -1.84 13.05 -34.93
N ASN A 146 -0.52 12.97 -35.04
CA ASN A 146 0.29 13.85 -35.88
C ASN A 146 0.47 13.21 -37.26
N ASN A 147 -0.20 13.78 -38.26
CA ASN A 147 -0.07 13.40 -39.66
C ASN A 147 0.96 14.32 -40.32
N ASP A 148 2.20 13.84 -40.45
CA ASP A 148 3.21 14.58 -41.20
C ASP A 148 2.79 14.64 -42.69
N GLN A 149 2.61 15.84 -43.24
CA GLN A 149 2.09 16.02 -44.61
C GLN A 149 3.06 15.54 -45.72
N GLY A 150 4.22 15.00 -45.34
CA GLY A 150 5.27 14.50 -46.24
C GLY A 150 5.35 12.98 -46.43
N GLY A 151 4.39 12.19 -45.93
CA GLY A 151 4.40 10.72 -46.10
C GLY A 151 5.27 9.94 -45.10
N GLY A 152 5.59 10.52 -43.94
CA GLY A 152 6.28 9.86 -42.83
C GLY A 152 5.38 8.96 -41.97
N SER A 153 5.99 8.22 -41.03
CA SER A 153 5.27 7.39 -40.05
C SER A 153 4.39 8.26 -39.15
N GLN A 154 3.12 7.86 -38.96
CA GLN A 154 2.18 8.57 -38.09
C GLN A 154 2.65 8.47 -36.62
N THR A 155 2.69 9.61 -35.92
CA THR A 155 3.14 9.73 -34.52
C THR A 155 2.02 10.29 -33.64
N ILE A 156 2.19 10.19 -32.33
CA ILE A 156 1.29 10.78 -31.33
C ILE A 156 1.95 12.02 -30.75
N ALA A 157 1.33 13.18 -30.99
CA ALA A 157 1.77 14.43 -30.36
C ALA A 157 1.15 14.57 -28.98
N ILE A 158 1.96 14.86 -27.98
CA ILE A 158 1.56 15.16 -26.60
C ILE A 158 2.10 16.55 -26.25
N GLU A 159 1.18 17.50 -26.09
CA GLU A 159 1.48 18.86 -25.65
C GLU A 159 1.04 19.04 -24.20
N GLY A 160 1.83 19.73 -23.37
CA GLY A 160 1.50 19.86 -21.95
C GLY A 160 2.10 21.10 -21.31
N GLY A 161 1.37 21.69 -20.35
CA GLY A 161 1.80 22.87 -19.59
C GLY A 161 3.00 22.61 -18.68
N THR A 162 3.19 21.35 -18.28
CA THR A 162 4.27 20.88 -17.39
C THR A 162 4.68 19.46 -17.77
N LEU A 163 5.82 18.97 -17.26
CA LEU A 163 6.25 17.58 -17.47
C LEU A 163 5.24 16.58 -16.89
N SER A 164 4.61 16.88 -15.74
CA SER A 164 3.54 16.05 -15.15
C SER A 164 2.31 15.96 -16.05
N ALA A 165 1.96 17.05 -16.75
CA ALA A 165 0.91 17.02 -17.76
C ALA A 165 1.26 16.13 -18.95
N LEU A 166 2.50 16.18 -19.43
CA LEU A 166 2.98 15.32 -20.52
C LEU A 166 2.99 13.84 -20.11
N GLY A 167 3.46 13.52 -18.89
CA GLY A 167 3.44 12.17 -18.34
C GLY A 167 2.02 11.62 -18.17
N ALA A 168 1.08 12.45 -17.69
CA ALA A 168 -0.34 12.12 -17.62
C ALA A 168 -0.95 11.90 -19.01
N GLY A 169 -0.53 12.68 -20.02
CA GLY A 169 -0.93 12.48 -21.43
C GLY A 169 -0.42 11.16 -22.01
N LEU A 170 0.84 10.79 -21.74
CA LEU A 170 1.39 9.48 -22.10
C LEU A 170 0.60 8.36 -21.42
N ASN A 171 0.32 8.49 -20.12
CA ASN A 171 -0.44 7.49 -19.39
C ASN A 171 -1.89 7.40 -19.87
N TYR A 172 -2.51 8.52 -20.26
CA TYR A 172 -3.83 8.52 -20.91
C TYR A 172 -3.80 7.67 -22.19
N TYR A 173 -2.79 7.82 -23.03
CA TYR A 173 -2.64 6.99 -24.24
C TYR A 173 -2.48 5.50 -23.89
N LEU A 174 -1.59 5.17 -22.95
CA LEU A 174 -1.36 3.80 -22.52
C LEU A 174 -2.66 3.16 -21.99
N LYS A 175 -3.41 3.89 -21.16
CA LYS A 175 -4.65 3.41 -20.57
C LYS A 175 -5.79 3.30 -21.58
N GLN A 176 -6.04 4.36 -22.35
CA GLN A 176 -7.26 4.48 -23.14
C GLN A 176 -7.12 3.86 -24.53
N VAL A 177 -5.93 3.95 -25.14
CA VAL A 177 -5.67 3.44 -26.49
C VAL A 177 -5.03 2.06 -26.43
N CYS A 178 -3.92 1.91 -25.70
CA CYS A 178 -3.20 0.63 -25.64
C CYS A 178 -3.79 -0.38 -24.66
N LYS A 179 -4.72 0.06 -23.81
CA LYS A 179 -5.34 -0.75 -22.76
C LYS A 179 -4.32 -1.42 -21.83
N VAL A 180 -3.30 -0.70 -21.40
CA VAL A 180 -2.30 -1.15 -20.41
C VAL A 180 -2.11 -0.10 -19.32
N GLU A 181 -1.61 -0.51 -18.15
CA GLU A 181 -1.42 0.36 -17.01
C GLU A 181 -0.30 -0.18 -16.10
N MET A 182 0.42 0.73 -15.43
CA MET A 182 1.45 0.40 -14.46
C MET A 182 0.90 0.42 -13.05
N THR A 183 1.05 -0.70 -12.33
CA THR A 183 0.69 -0.83 -10.91
C THR A 183 1.86 -1.44 -10.13
N TRP A 184 1.78 -1.47 -8.78
CA TRP A 184 2.87 -2.06 -8.00
C TRP A 184 2.96 -3.57 -8.18
N SER A 185 1.82 -4.25 -8.28
CA SER A 185 1.71 -5.70 -8.53
C SER A 185 2.14 -6.14 -9.93
N GLY A 186 2.34 -5.20 -10.85
CA GLY A 186 2.82 -5.47 -12.20
C GLY A 186 2.29 -4.50 -13.25
N ASP A 187 2.76 -4.69 -14.47
CA ASP A 187 2.25 -4.04 -15.67
C ASP A 187 2.21 -5.05 -16.83
N ARG A 188 1.71 -4.61 -17.99
CA ARG A 188 1.62 -5.43 -19.22
C ARG A 188 2.27 -4.72 -20.41
N PHE A 189 3.33 -3.96 -20.17
CA PHE A 189 4.00 -3.23 -21.26
C PHE A 189 4.67 -4.16 -22.28
N ASP A 190 4.98 -5.39 -21.89
CA ASP A 190 5.44 -6.48 -22.76
C ASP A 190 4.35 -7.00 -23.72
N GLN A 191 3.07 -6.73 -23.44
CA GLN A 191 1.92 -7.11 -24.26
C GLN A 191 1.42 -5.98 -25.17
N LEU A 192 2.16 -4.87 -25.26
CA LEU A 192 1.82 -3.78 -26.16
C LEU A 192 1.80 -4.24 -27.64
N PRO A 193 0.87 -3.74 -28.47
CA PRO A 193 0.85 -4.01 -29.90
C PRO A 193 2.20 -3.75 -30.57
N ALA A 194 2.64 -4.66 -31.45
CA ALA A 194 3.90 -4.51 -32.17
C ALA A 194 3.94 -3.23 -33.03
N VAL A 195 2.78 -2.80 -33.53
CA VAL A 195 2.58 -1.51 -34.19
C VAL A 195 1.79 -0.60 -33.25
N PRO A 196 2.36 0.51 -32.77
CA PRO A 196 1.66 1.45 -31.89
C PRO A 196 0.36 1.96 -32.53
N PRO A 197 -0.80 1.81 -31.85
CA PRO A 197 -2.09 2.22 -32.38
C PRO A 197 -2.25 3.75 -32.39
N LEU A 198 -2.96 4.28 -33.38
CA LEU A 198 -3.37 5.68 -33.36
C LEU A 198 -4.55 5.92 -32.42
N ILE A 199 -4.73 7.18 -32.01
CA ILE A 199 -5.91 7.61 -31.26
C ILE A 199 -7.14 7.47 -32.18
N PRO A 200 -8.26 6.92 -31.68
CA PRO A 200 -9.47 6.76 -32.48
C PRO A 200 -9.98 8.08 -33.06
N ALA A 201 -10.51 8.04 -34.29
CA ALA A 201 -10.95 9.22 -35.03
C ALA A 201 -12.10 9.97 -34.34
N GLU A 202 -12.86 9.30 -33.47
CA GLU A 202 -13.93 9.92 -32.69
C GLU A 202 -13.43 10.97 -31.69
N ALA A 203 -12.12 10.98 -31.37
CA ALA A 203 -11.49 12.05 -30.59
C ALA A 203 -11.43 13.39 -31.35
N GLY A 204 -11.73 13.40 -32.66
CA GLY A 204 -11.69 14.59 -33.50
C GLY A 204 -10.27 15.02 -33.88
N VAL A 205 -10.19 16.01 -34.79
CA VAL A 205 -8.91 16.54 -35.29
C VAL A 205 -8.07 17.15 -34.18
N ASP A 206 -8.72 17.66 -33.13
CA ASP A 206 -8.02 18.25 -32.01
C ASP A 206 -7.58 17.24 -30.92
N GLY A 207 -8.00 15.98 -31.04
CA GLY A 207 -7.67 14.93 -30.10
C GLY A 207 -8.28 15.14 -28.71
N VAL A 208 -7.60 14.67 -27.68
CA VAL A 208 -8.10 14.71 -26.30
C VAL A 208 -7.38 15.79 -25.51
N VAL A 209 -8.16 16.66 -24.84
CA VAL A 209 -7.64 17.68 -23.92
C VAL A 209 -8.12 17.38 -22.50
N ARG A 210 -7.21 17.50 -21.53
CA ARG A 210 -7.50 17.32 -20.10
C ARG A 210 -6.70 18.32 -19.28
N ALA A 211 -7.18 18.59 -18.07
CA ALA A 211 -6.45 19.39 -17.10
C ALA A 211 -6.83 18.97 -15.68
N SER A 212 -5.93 19.25 -14.74
CA SER A 212 -6.13 19.02 -13.32
C SER A 212 -6.91 20.18 -12.69
N PHE A 213 -7.87 19.88 -11.81
CA PHE A 213 -8.52 20.92 -11.00
C PHE A 213 -7.69 21.35 -9.78
N VAL A 214 -6.68 20.57 -9.37
CA VAL A 214 -5.72 20.93 -8.30
C VAL A 214 -4.31 21.17 -8.85
N PRO A 215 -3.55 22.13 -8.30
CA PRO A 215 -2.16 22.34 -8.71
C PRO A 215 -1.23 21.22 -8.21
N TRP A 216 -1.50 20.62 -7.04
CA TRP A 216 -0.65 19.58 -6.46
C TRP A 216 -1.31 18.21 -6.49
N ARG A 217 -0.64 17.22 -7.07
CA ARG A 217 -0.92 15.80 -6.84
C ARG A 217 0.23 15.23 -6.05
N TYR A 218 -0.04 14.87 -4.80
CA TYR A 218 1.02 14.55 -3.84
C TYR A 218 0.99 13.11 -3.33
N TYR A 219 2.16 12.66 -2.88
CA TYR A 219 2.44 11.34 -2.35
C TYR A 219 3.62 11.53 -1.37
N MET A 220 3.60 11.19 -0.09
CA MET A 220 3.27 9.90 0.52
C MET A 220 2.96 10.13 2.02
N ASN A 221 2.81 9.06 2.80
CA ASN A 221 2.92 9.15 4.26
C ASN A 221 4.39 9.10 4.70
N VAL A 222 4.70 9.67 5.86
CA VAL A 222 6.00 9.53 6.50
C VAL A 222 6.30 8.07 6.87
N VAL A 223 5.28 7.30 7.32
CA VAL A 223 5.49 5.91 7.75
C VAL A 223 5.60 4.91 6.60
N THR A 224 5.25 5.29 5.36
CA THR A 224 5.48 4.46 4.16
C THR A 224 6.97 4.16 3.97
N PHE A 225 7.84 5.08 4.40
CA PHE A 225 9.30 4.88 4.44
C PHE A 225 9.75 3.76 5.37
N GLY A 226 8.93 3.38 6.35
CA GLY A 226 9.17 2.24 7.22
C GLY A 226 8.52 0.98 6.66
N TYR A 227 7.20 0.99 6.49
CA TYR A 227 6.43 -0.22 6.18
C TYR A 227 6.56 -0.72 4.74
N SER A 228 7.16 0.06 3.85
CA SER A 228 7.33 -0.33 2.45
C SER A 228 8.72 -0.03 1.91
N PHE A 229 9.30 1.15 2.18
CA PHE A 229 10.53 1.58 1.49
C PHE A 229 11.82 1.31 2.23
N ALA A 230 11.76 0.79 3.47
CA ALA A 230 12.91 0.71 4.38
C ALA A 230 14.14 0.03 3.77
N PHE A 231 13.93 -0.89 2.83
CA PHE A 231 14.97 -1.69 2.21
C PHE A 231 15.02 -1.58 0.68
N TRP A 232 14.35 -0.58 0.09
CA TRP A 232 14.38 -0.38 -1.36
C TRP A 232 15.75 0.07 -1.86
N ASP A 233 16.12 -0.46 -3.02
CA ASP A 233 17.27 0.00 -3.78
C ASP A 233 16.87 1.02 -4.86
N TRP A 234 17.83 1.41 -5.69
CA TRP A 234 17.58 2.35 -6.77
C TRP A 234 16.64 1.80 -7.85
N GLU A 235 16.71 0.52 -8.19
CA GLU A 235 15.86 -0.06 -9.24
C GLU A 235 14.39 0.02 -8.85
N ARG A 236 14.07 -0.29 -7.59
CA ARG A 236 12.71 -0.14 -7.08
C ARG A 236 12.26 1.32 -7.00
N TRP A 237 13.13 2.25 -6.57
CA TRP A 237 12.83 3.69 -6.54
C TRP A 237 12.66 4.30 -7.93
N GLN A 238 13.47 3.87 -8.90
CA GLN A 238 13.35 4.28 -10.29
C GLN A 238 11.97 3.89 -10.85
N ARG A 239 11.52 2.67 -10.56
CA ARG A 239 10.18 2.22 -10.92
C ARG A 239 9.09 3.04 -10.25
N GLU A 240 9.23 3.39 -8.97
CA GLU A 240 8.25 4.24 -8.27
C GLU A 240 8.17 5.64 -8.89
N LEU A 241 9.31 6.27 -9.19
CA LEU A 241 9.36 7.60 -9.81
C LEU A 241 8.80 7.60 -11.23
N ASP A 242 8.99 6.50 -11.97
CA ASP A 242 8.40 6.30 -13.30
C ASP A 242 6.86 6.16 -13.20
N TRP A 243 6.35 5.43 -12.20
CA TRP A 243 4.91 5.38 -11.89
C TRP A 243 4.35 6.74 -11.46
N MET A 244 5.06 7.48 -10.61
CA MET A 244 4.70 8.85 -10.20
C MET A 244 4.58 9.79 -11.41
N MET A 245 5.50 9.68 -12.36
CA MET A 245 5.50 10.47 -13.58
C MET A 245 4.29 10.17 -14.46
N LEU A 246 3.98 8.89 -14.66
CA LEU A 246 2.80 8.46 -15.45
C LEU A 246 1.47 8.86 -14.77
N THR A 247 1.37 8.77 -13.45
CA THR A 247 0.14 9.15 -12.71
C THR A 247 -0.03 10.66 -12.56
N GLY A 248 0.96 11.46 -12.99
CA GLY A 248 0.91 12.92 -12.94
C GLY A 248 1.14 13.51 -11.55
N ILE A 249 1.77 12.75 -10.65
CA ILE A 249 2.26 13.21 -9.35
C ILE A 249 3.35 14.26 -9.59
N ASN A 250 3.24 15.39 -8.90
CA ASN A 250 4.16 16.52 -9.06
C ASN A 250 4.69 17.08 -7.74
N MET A 251 4.33 16.47 -6.61
CA MET A 251 4.86 16.78 -5.30
C MET A 251 5.05 15.49 -4.50
N ALA A 252 6.20 15.29 -3.84
CA ALA A 252 6.35 14.11 -3.01
C ALA A 252 7.30 14.24 -1.83
N LEU A 253 7.06 13.47 -0.77
CA LEU A 253 8.00 13.34 0.36
C LEU A 253 9.34 12.77 -0.13
N ALA A 254 10.43 13.37 0.32
CA ALA A 254 11.78 12.96 -0.05
C ALA A 254 12.66 12.82 1.23
N MET A 255 12.48 11.69 1.93
CA MET A 255 13.03 11.47 3.27
C MET A 255 14.15 10.43 3.35
N VAL A 256 14.51 9.77 2.24
CA VAL A 256 15.59 8.78 2.25
C VAL A 256 16.90 9.47 2.65
N GLY A 257 17.72 8.83 3.48
CA GLY A 257 19.03 9.36 3.88
C GLY A 257 19.01 10.60 4.78
N GLN A 258 17.85 10.99 5.33
CA GLN A 258 17.74 12.13 6.26
C GLN A 258 18.71 12.01 7.44
N GLU A 259 18.98 10.80 7.90
CA GLU A 259 19.88 10.52 9.02
C GLU A 259 21.32 10.98 8.75
N TYR A 260 21.75 11.01 7.48
CA TYR A 260 23.06 11.54 7.10
C TYR A 260 23.16 13.04 7.38
N VAL A 261 22.11 13.78 7.00
CA VAL A 261 22.01 15.22 7.25
C VAL A 261 21.90 15.49 8.74
N ILE A 262 21.10 14.71 9.47
CA ILE A 262 20.96 14.80 10.94
C ILE A 262 22.31 14.57 11.63
N ARG A 263 23.05 13.52 11.26
CA ARG A 263 24.37 13.22 11.83
C ARG A 263 25.33 14.38 11.59
N LYS A 264 25.46 14.84 10.33
CA LYS A 264 26.32 15.97 9.96
C LYS A 264 25.93 17.25 10.69
N PHE A 265 24.63 17.48 10.87
CA PHE A 265 24.13 18.63 11.61
C PHE A 265 24.57 18.62 13.07
N TYR A 266 24.42 17.50 13.79
CA TYR A 266 24.82 17.42 15.20
C TYR A 266 26.34 17.32 15.40
N GLU A 267 27.07 16.72 14.46
CA GLU A 267 28.54 16.82 14.41
C GLU A 267 28.97 18.30 14.38
N ASN A 268 28.30 19.15 13.59
CA ASN A 268 28.56 20.60 13.55
C ASN A 268 28.18 21.32 14.86
N GLN A 269 27.32 20.74 15.70
CA GLN A 269 27.05 21.23 17.06
C GLN A 269 28.04 20.67 18.10
N GLY A 270 29.05 19.91 17.67
CA GLY A 270 30.11 19.35 18.50
C GLY A 270 29.70 18.09 19.26
N LEU A 271 28.74 17.30 18.74
CA LEU A 271 28.44 15.95 19.22
C LEU A 271 29.30 14.91 18.50
N SER A 272 29.72 13.87 19.22
CA SER A 272 30.38 12.70 18.64
C SER A 272 29.36 11.74 18.00
N ASN A 273 29.84 10.76 17.25
CA ASN A 273 28.98 9.69 16.72
C ASN A 273 28.32 8.90 17.85
N GLU A 274 29.06 8.66 18.93
CA GLU A 274 28.58 7.98 20.14
C GLU A 274 27.43 8.75 20.78
N ASP A 275 27.53 10.08 20.84
CA ASP A 275 26.48 10.97 21.37
C ASP A 275 25.19 11.00 20.53
N ILE A 276 25.25 10.56 19.26
CA ILE A 276 24.13 10.55 18.31
C ILE A 276 23.55 9.14 18.16
N SER A 277 24.36 8.10 18.36
CA SER A 277 24.00 6.71 18.05
C SER A 277 22.75 6.20 18.75
N ASP A 278 22.49 6.62 20.00
CA ASP A 278 21.33 6.23 20.79
C ASP A 278 20.05 7.05 20.49
N PHE A 279 20.17 8.05 19.61
CA PHE A 279 19.05 8.85 19.12
C PHE A 279 18.45 8.26 17.84
N LEU A 280 19.28 7.70 16.95
CA LEU A 280 18.84 7.18 15.66
C LEU A 280 18.11 5.82 15.80
N GLY A 281 17.01 5.70 15.06
CA GLY A 281 16.22 4.46 14.98
C GLY A 281 16.79 3.46 13.99
N GLY A 282 16.43 2.18 14.14
CA GLY A 282 16.70 1.17 13.12
C GLY A 282 15.94 1.45 11.81
N PRO A 283 16.38 0.95 10.63
CA PRO A 283 15.87 1.37 9.32
C PRO A 283 14.36 1.32 9.17
N ALA A 284 13.76 0.23 9.64
CA ALA A 284 12.32 0.00 9.57
C ALA A 284 11.52 0.94 10.49
N PHE A 285 12.17 1.57 11.48
CA PHE A 285 11.53 2.37 12.53
C PHE A 285 11.83 3.88 12.47
N MET A 286 12.70 4.29 11.54
CA MET A 286 13.09 5.69 11.38
C MET A 286 11.93 6.68 11.23
N PRO A 287 10.82 6.38 10.54
CA PRO A 287 9.70 7.32 10.47
C PRO A 287 9.21 7.80 11.84
N TRP A 288 9.08 6.90 12.82
CA TRP A 288 8.65 7.26 14.17
C TRP A 288 9.73 7.99 14.96
N GLN A 289 11.01 7.75 14.65
CA GLN A 289 12.10 8.54 15.22
C GLN A 289 12.10 9.98 14.68
N ARG A 290 11.90 10.15 13.37
CA ARG A 290 11.83 11.45 12.71
C ARG A 290 10.67 12.30 13.25
N MET A 291 9.55 11.67 13.58
CA MET A 291 8.38 12.31 14.22
C MET A 291 8.51 12.49 15.74
N GLY A 292 9.62 12.07 16.37
CA GLY A 292 9.85 12.23 17.81
C GLY A 292 9.07 11.28 18.73
N ASN A 293 8.42 10.25 18.16
CA ASN A 293 7.70 9.23 18.91
C ASN A 293 8.67 8.26 19.61
N THR A 294 9.74 7.89 18.89
CA THR A 294 10.74 6.93 19.37
C THR A 294 12.17 7.48 19.25
N GLN A 295 13.10 6.88 19.97
CA GLN A 295 14.54 7.13 19.82
C GLN A 295 15.32 5.84 20.06
N GLY A 296 16.47 5.72 19.41
CA GLY A 296 17.33 4.54 19.51
C GLY A 296 16.82 3.33 18.73
N SER A 297 17.65 2.30 18.68
CA SER A 297 17.41 1.05 17.95
C SER A 297 17.30 -0.12 18.91
N TRP A 298 16.36 -1.03 18.66
CA TRP A 298 16.25 -2.30 19.38
C TRP A 298 16.68 -3.46 18.50
N ALA A 299 17.64 -4.25 18.98
CA ALA A 299 17.92 -5.58 18.48
C ALA A 299 18.35 -6.48 19.65
N THR A 300 18.06 -7.77 19.56
CA THR A 300 18.38 -8.74 20.63
C THR A 300 19.83 -9.26 20.57
N GLN A 301 20.62 -8.83 19.58
CA GLN A 301 22.00 -9.29 19.36
C GLN A 301 23.03 -8.25 19.85
N ASN A 302 24.25 -8.72 20.16
CA ASN A 302 25.33 -7.99 20.84
C ASN A 302 25.96 -6.80 20.07
N ASP A 303 25.32 -6.29 19.01
CA ASP A 303 25.66 -5.04 18.35
C ASP A 303 24.38 -4.39 17.83
N THR A 304 23.81 -3.51 18.65
CA THR A 304 22.61 -2.73 18.32
C THR A 304 22.96 -1.38 17.68
N ALA A 305 24.26 -1.11 17.46
CA ALA A 305 24.71 0.18 16.98
C ALA A 305 24.42 0.31 15.49
N PHE A 306 23.57 1.28 15.20
CA PHE A 306 23.20 1.61 13.84
C PHE A 306 24.44 2.08 13.04
N LYS A 307 24.71 1.42 11.90
CA LYS A 307 25.97 1.60 11.17
C LYS A 307 25.95 2.81 10.24
N ASN A 308 27.04 3.58 10.27
CA ASN A 308 27.20 4.82 9.51
C ASN A 308 27.21 4.60 7.99
N GLU A 309 27.60 3.41 7.55
CA GLU A 309 27.77 3.03 6.15
C GLU A 309 26.42 2.86 5.47
N TRP A 310 25.44 2.26 6.15
CA TRP A 310 24.08 2.25 5.65
C TRP A 310 23.52 3.67 5.56
N ILE A 311 23.77 4.54 6.54
CA ILE A 311 23.35 5.95 6.46
C ILE A 311 23.94 6.63 5.22
N ASN A 312 25.23 6.40 4.95
CA ASN A 312 25.89 6.94 3.76
C ASN A 312 25.27 6.38 2.47
N SER A 313 24.89 5.10 2.46
CA SER A 313 24.18 4.49 1.32
C SER A 313 22.86 5.16 1.00
N GLN A 314 22.09 5.48 2.03
CA GLN A 314 20.78 6.11 1.88
C GLN A 314 20.94 7.55 1.44
N TRP A 315 22.01 8.24 1.87
CA TRP A 315 22.39 9.52 1.31
C TRP A 315 22.67 9.41 -0.19
N GLU A 316 23.42 8.40 -0.63
CA GLU A 316 23.69 8.19 -2.06
C GLU A 316 22.39 7.92 -2.85
N LEU A 317 21.54 7.03 -2.35
CA LEU A 317 20.23 6.71 -2.92
C LEU A 317 19.34 7.96 -3.03
N GLN A 318 19.25 8.77 -1.97
CA GLN A 318 18.48 10.01 -1.99
C GLN A 318 18.98 11.00 -3.05
N GLY A 319 20.30 11.05 -3.28
CA GLY A 319 20.86 11.86 -4.37
C GLY A 319 20.35 11.42 -5.75
N GLN A 320 20.18 10.11 -5.97
CA GLN A 320 19.61 9.57 -7.22
C GLN A 320 18.12 9.89 -7.34
N ILE A 321 17.37 9.71 -6.24
CA ILE A 321 15.94 10.04 -6.15
C ILE A 321 15.71 11.52 -6.49
N LEU A 322 16.41 12.44 -5.81
CA LEU A 322 16.22 13.88 -6.03
C LEU A 322 16.65 14.34 -7.42
N LYS A 323 17.70 13.75 -8.01
CA LYS A 323 18.08 14.03 -9.41
C LYS A 323 16.97 13.63 -10.38
N ARG A 324 16.34 12.47 -10.16
CA ARG A 324 15.20 12.04 -10.99
C ARG A 324 13.96 12.90 -10.75
N MET A 325 13.67 13.26 -9.50
CA MET A 325 12.58 14.20 -9.19
C MET A 325 12.80 15.55 -9.87
N GLN A 326 14.01 16.10 -9.85
CA GLN A 326 14.36 17.34 -10.55
C GLN A 326 14.21 17.19 -12.07
N ALA A 327 14.65 16.07 -12.66
CA ALA A 327 14.47 15.78 -14.08
C ALA A 327 12.99 15.68 -14.48
N PHE A 328 12.15 15.10 -13.64
CA PHE A 328 10.69 15.04 -13.82
C PHE A 328 9.96 16.30 -13.34
N ASN A 329 10.71 17.28 -12.84
CA ASN A 329 10.17 18.52 -12.28
C ASN A 329 9.19 18.30 -11.10
N ILE A 330 9.28 17.16 -10.41
CA ILE A 330 8.53 16.81 -9.19
C ILE A 330 9.10 17.61 -8.02
N THR A 331 8.24 18.31 -7.29
CA THR A 331 8.63 19.10 -6.11
C THR A 331 8.84 18.19 -4.90
N PRO A 332 10.05 18.10 -4.34
CA PRO A 332 10.26 17.37 -3.11
C PRO A 332 9.74 18.15 -1.90
N ILE A 333 9.06 17.46 -0.98
CA ILE A 333 8.84 17.91 0.38
C ILE A 333 10.00 17.36 1.20
N MET A 334 10.90 18.26 1.58
CA MET A 334 12.16 17.93 2.25
C MET A 334 11.97 17.90 3.78
N PRO A 335 12.70 17.07 4.53
CA PRO A 335 12.66 17.16 5.98
C PRO A 335 13.34 18.42 6.48
N SER A 336 12.86 18.99 7.58
CA SER A 336 13.53 20.08 8.32
C SER A 336 13.92 19.67 9.75
N PHE A 337 14.54 20.60 10.48
CA PHE A 337 14.77 20.46 11.91
C PHE A 337 13.44 20.40 12.66
N GLN A 338 13.16 19.27 13.30
CA GLN A 338 11.88 19.00 13.97
C GLN A 338 11.80 19.57 15.39
N GLY A 339 12.96 19.93 15.98
CA GLY A 339 13.07 20.27 17.40
C GLY A 339 13.44 19.09 18.29
N PHE A 340 13.24 17.84 17.85
CA PHE A 340 13.75 16.65 18.56
C PHE A 340 15.27 16.57 18.48
N VAL A 341 15.94 16.24 19.59
CA VAL A 341 17.41 16.32 19.73
C VAL A 341 18.00 15.14 20.51
N PRO A 342 19.26 14.75 20.25
CA PRO A 342 19.97 13.76 21.06
C PRO A 342 20.09 14.19 22.52
N ARG A 343 20.13 13.20 23.42
CA ARG A 343 20.19 13.40 24.88
C ARG A 343 21.38 14.23 25.35
N LYS A 344 22.43 14.31 24.53
CA LYS A 344 23.69 15.01 24.81
C LYS A 344 23.68 16.48 24.38
N LEU A 345 22.76 16.88 23.50
CA LEU A 345 22.67 18.27 23.03
C LEU A 345 22.37 19.27 24.16
N PRO A 346 21.47 19.01 25.14
CA PRO A 346 21.21 19.95 26.23
C PRO A 346 22.45 20.37 27.01
N GLY A 347 23.44 19.49 27.16
CA GLY A 347 24.71 19.82 27.84
C GLY A 347 25.53 20.91 27.14
N LYS A 348 25.30 21.15 25.84
CA LYS A 348 25.92 22.23 25.07
C LYS A 348 25.24 23.58 25.27
N TYR A 349 23.98 23.58 25.71
CA TYR A 349 23.15 24.78 25.87
C TYR A 349 22.52 24.82 27.28
N PRO A 350 23.33 24.96 28.34
CA PRO A 350 22.85 24.85 29.73
C PRO A 350 21.86 25.94 30.15
N SER A 351 21.79 27.06 29.41
CA SER A 351 20.84 28.15 29.64
C SER A 351 19.48 27.95 28.96
N VAL A 352 19.36 26.94 28.09
CA VAL A 352 18.13 26.68 27.32
C VAL A 352 17.31 25.62 28.03
N LYS A 353 16.00 25.84 28.10
CA LYS A 353 15.06 24.87 28.67
C LYS A 353 14.59 23.90 27.58
N PHE A 354 15.10 22.68 27.62
CA PHE A 354 14.58 21.56 26.84
C PHE A 354 13.42 20.89 27.58
N ASP A 355 12.50 20.31 26.81
CA ASP A 355 11.41 19.46 27.31
C ASP A 355 11.54 18.04 26.76
N THR A 356 10.65 17.13 27.15
CA THR A 356 10.58 15.77 26.62
C THR A 356 9.18 15.45 26.09
N SER A 357 9.11 14.66 25.01
CA SER A 357 7.83 14.18 24.49
C SER A 357 7.15 13.20 25.46
N SER A 358 5.86 12.95 25.26
CA SER A 358 5.12 11.96 26.04
C SER A 358 5.62 10.54 25.79
N VAL A 359 5.37 9.62 26.74
CA VAL A 359 5.51 8.17 26.46
C VAL A 359 4.57 7.80 25.34
N TRP A 360 5.09 7.21 24.27
CA TRP A 360 4.30 6.83 23.10
C TRP A 360 4.08 5.31 23.04
N ALA A 361 2.84 4.90 22.74
CA ALA A 361 2.42 3.51 22.54
C ALA A 361 2.89 2.48 23.60
N GLY A 362 2.98 2.91 24.86
CA GLY A 362 3.43 2.06 25.97
C GLY A 362 4.87 1.56 25.85
N MET A 363 5.68 2.18 24.97
CA MET A 363 7.09 1.82 24.79
C MET A 363 7.91 2.15 26.04
N PRO A 364 8.98 1.38 26.32
CA PRO A 364 9.90 1.70 27.41
C PRO A 364 10.50 3.10 27.26
N LYS A 365 10.73 3.78 28.39
CA LYS A 365 11.13 5.21 28.43
C LYS A 365 12.43 5.47 27.68
N GLU A 366 13.34 4.51 27.67
CA GLU A 366 14.61 4.56 26.95
C GLU A 366 14.44 4.61 25.42
N PHE A 367 13.26 4.24 24.89
CA PHE A 367 12.95 4.27 23.45
C PHE A 367 11.90 5.32 23.08
N THR A 368 11.46 6.16 24.01
CA THR A 368 10.49 7.26 23.79
C THR A 368 10.90 8.48 24.65
N GLN A 369 9.98 9.39 24.98
CA GLN A 369 10.29 10.63 25.72
C GLN A 369 11.48 11.38 25.12
N VAL A 370 11.41 11.59 23.81
CA VAL A 370 12.47 12.21 23.03
C VAL A 370 12.63 13.65 23.51
N THR A 371 13.88 14.03 23.83
CA THR A 371 14.21 15.40 24.22
C THR A 371 13.92 16.33 23.05
N PHE A 372 13.28 17.47 23.29
CA PHE A 372 13.01 18.45 22.25
C PHE A 372 13.22 19.89 22.71
N LEU A 373 13.52 20.74 21.74
CA LEU A 373 13.67 22.18 21.86
C LEU A 373 12.37 22.87 21.45
N PRO A 374 11.68 23.62 22.35
CA PRO A 374 10.47 24.34 21.99
C PRO A 374 10.70 25.37 20.88
N SER A 375 9.77 25.47 19.93
CA SER A 375 9.87 26.41 18.80
C SER A 375 9.78 27.89 19.18
N THR A 376 9.37 28.19 20.41
CA THR A 376 9.34 29.53 20.98
C THR A 376 10.72 30.01 21.45
N ASP A 377 11.70 29.12 21.59
CA ASP A 377 13.07 29.47 21.97
C ASP A 377 13.88 30.00 20.78
N ALA A 378 14.73 31.00 21.00
CA ALA A 378 15.56 31.60 19.95
C ALA A 378 16.58 30.59 19.36
N LEU A 379 17.02 29.61 20.15
CA LEU A 379 17.89 28.55 19.67
C LEU A 379 17.21 27.71 18.58
N PHE A 380 15.88 27.51 18.65
CA PHE A 380 15.16 26.74 17.64
C PHE A 380 15.26 27.39 16.26
N THR A 381 15.12 28.71 16.19
CA THR A 381 15.27 29.48 14.95
C THR A 381 16.69 29.34 14.40
N THR A 382 17.69 29.45 15.27
CA THR A 382 19.10 29.35 14.91
C THR A 382 19.43 27.96 14.34
N LEU A 383 19.01 26.90 15.04
CA LEU A 383 19.24 25.53 14.63
C LEU A 383 18.46 25.15 13.36
N SER A 384 17.24 25.67 13.20
CA SER A 384 16.46 25.49 11.97
C SER A 384 17.15 26.10 10.75
N GLN A 385 17.67 27.31 10.89
CA GLN A 385 18.44 27.97 9.83
C GLN A 385 19.69 27.18 9.49
N GLN A 386 20.47 26.76 10.48
CA GLN A 386 21.68 25.97 10.26
C GLN A 386 21.38 24.63 9.57
N PHE A 387 20.33 23.92 9.99
CA PHE A 387 19.93 22.64 9.40
C PHE A 387 19.54 22.79 7.93
N ILE A 388 18.63 23.73 7.62
CA ILE A 388 18.15 23.95 6.24
C ILE A 388 19.30 24.40 5.34
N GLN A 389 20.17 25.32 5.81
CA GLN A 389 21.31 25.78 5.01
C GLN A 389 22.35 24.69 4.78
N LEU A 390 22.62 23.85 5.79
CA LEU A 390 23.46 22.67 5.64
C LEU A 390 22.88 21.72 4.59
N GLN A 391 21.60 21.37 4.72
CA GLN A 391 20.91 20.48 3.78
C GLN A 391 20.98 21.01 2.34
N LYS A 392 20.65 22.29 2.12
CA LYS A 392 20.71 22.93 0.79
C LYS A 392 22.12 22.93 0.22
N THR A 393 23.13 23.23 1.03
CA THR A 393 24.54 23.23 0.61
C THR A 393 24.96 21.84 0.15
N MET A 394 24.67 20.81 0.95
CA MET A 394 25.04 19.43 0.65
C MET A 394 24.38 18.90 -0.64
N TYR A 395 23.13 19.26 -0.91
CA TYR A 395 22.46 18.86 -2.16
C TYR A 395 22.96 19.67 -3.36
N LYS A 396 23.24 20.97 -3.19
CA LYS A 396 23.82 21.81 -4.24
C LYS A 396 25.17 21.28 -4.71
N GLU A 397 26.02 20.83 -3.79
CA GLU A 397 27.31 20.17 -4.11
C GLU A 397 27.15 18.90 -4.95
N ARG A 398 25.97 18.27 -4.91
CA ARG A 398 25.63 17.08 -5.71
C ARG A 398 24.89 17.41 -7.01
N GLY A 399 24.79 18.69 -7.36
CA GLY A 399 24.12 19.17 -8.57
C GLY A 399 22.59 19.18 -8.47
N ILE A 400 22.04 19.20 -7.26
CA ILE A 400 20.59 19.28 -7.02
C ILE A 400 20.28 20.70 -6.55
N ASP A 401 19.50 21.44 -7.33
CA ASP A 401 19.14 22.81 -7.02
C ASP A 401 17.80 22.87 -6.29
N MET A 402 17.87 22.91 -4.96
CA MET A 402 16.69 23.08 -4.11
C MET A 402 16.02 24.45 -4.25
N ASP A 403 16.68 25.44 -4.85
CA ASP A 403 16.16 26.81 -5.00
C ASP A 403 15.60 27.12 -6.39
N ALA A 404 15.61 26.13 -7.30
CA ALA A 404 15.13 26.27 -8.68
C ALA A 404 13.64 26.64 -8.76
N LYS A 405 12.86 26.32 -7.73
CA LYS A 405 11.40 26.56 -7.67
C LYS A 405 11.07 27.89 -6.97
N ALA A 406 9.83 28.32 -7.12
CA ALA A 406 9.31 29.52 -6.44
C ALA A 406 9.09 29.29 -4.93
N GLN A 407 8.81 28.05 -4.53
CA GLN A 407 8.53 27.64 -3.16
C GLN A 407 9.33 26.37 -2.83
N ASN A 408 9.82 26.30 -1.59
CA ASN A 408 10.58 25.15 -1.08
C ASN A 408 9.78 24.53 0.07
N PHE A 409 9.33 23.29 -0.09
CA PHE A 409 8.45 22.63 0.87
C PHE A 409 9.26 21.88 1.92
N TYR A 410 8.99 22.15 3.18
CA TYR A 410 9.65 21.52 4.32
C TYR A 410 8.64 20.86 5.27
N LEU A 411 8.83 19.57 5.54
CA LEU A 411 8.00 18.80 6.47
C LEU A 411 8.44 19.04 7.92
N LEU A 412 7.49 19.43 8.76
CA LEU A 412 7.67 19.46 10.22
C LEU A 412 6.38 19.09 10.95
N ASP A 413 6.44 18.06 11.80
CA ASP A 413 5.31 17.56 12.58
C ASP A 413 5.59 17.68 14.08
N LEU A 414 4.90 18.62 14.74
CA LEU A 414 5.16 18.95 16.15
C LEU A 414 4.62 17.91 17.14
N TYR A 415 3.43 17.36 16.88
CA TYR A 415 2.64 16.63 17.86
C TYR A 415 2.06 15.33 17.33
N ASN A 416 2.71 14.70 16.35
CA ASN A 416 2.23 13.45 15.77
C ASN A 416 2.07 12.38 16.88
N GLU A 417 0.83 12.02 17.21
CA GLU A 417 0.48 11.09 18.29
C GLU A 417 1.12 11.37 19.66
N MET A 418 1.51 12.61 19.91
CA MET A 418 2.13 13.02 21.16
C MET A 418 1.24 14.00 21.92
N ILE A 419 1.35 13.96 23.25
CA ILE A 419 0.67 14.93 24.11
C ILE A 419 1.51 16.21 24.12
N PRO A 420 0.97 17.37 23.69
CA PRO A 420 1.68 18.63 23.77
C PRO A 420 2.05 18.98 25.21
N THR A 421 3.25 19.53 25.44
CA THR A 421 3.67 20.00 26.78
C THR A 421 2.85 21.20 27.26
N CYS A 422 2.20 21.92 26.35
CA CYS A 422 1.21 22.95 26.64
C CYS A 422 0.00 22.86 25.70
N THR A 423 -1.21 23.12 26.22
CA THR A 423 -2.47 23.03 25.46
C THR A 423 -3.33 24.29 25.56
N THR A 424 -2.80 25.38 26.13
CA THR A 424 -3.52 26.67 26.13
C THR A 424 -3.48 27.28 24.72
N PRO A 425 -4.57 27.93 24.26
CA PRO A 425 -4.60 28.60 22.96
C PRO A 425 -3.40 29.52 22.70
N ASP A 426 -3.04 30.38 23.66
CA ASP A 426 -1.90 31.30 23.52
C ASP A 426 -0.57 30.57 23.33
N CYS A 427 -0.36 29.45 24.03
CA CYS A 427 0.87 28.67 23.90
C CYS A 427 0.96 27.96 22.54
N LEU A 428 -0.15 27.38 22.07
CA LEU A 428 -0.21 26.72 20.75
C LEU A 428 0.02 27.73 19.62
N LYS A 429 -0.61 28.91 19.72
CA LYS A 429 -0.41 30.02 18.79
C LYS A 429 1.04 30.50 18.76
N ALA A 430 1.66 30.68 19.93
CA ALA A 430 3.06 31.06 20.02
C ALA A 430 4.00 29.99 19.43
N THR A 431 3.69 28.71 19.64
CA THR A 431 4.46 27.57 19.12
C THR A 431 4.48 27.56 17.60
N THR A 432 3.32 27.62 16.94
CA THR A 432 3.26 27.56 15.48
C THR A 432 3.74 28.84 14.81
N GLY A 433 3.50 30.01 15.43
CA GLY A 433 4.11 31.27 15.01
C GLY A 433 5.64 31.23 15.11
N GLY A 434 6.18 30.56 16.13
CA GLY A 434 7.62 30.31 16.30
C GLY A 434 8.21 29.48 15.15
N VAL A 435 7.55 28.39 14.76
CA VAL A 435 7.95 27.56 13.61
C VAL A 435 7.94 28.37 12.31
N MET A 436 6.86 29.10 12.04
CA MET A 436 6.77 29.90 10.81
C MET A 436 7.87 30.96 10.72
N ARG A 437 8.16 31.67 11.82
CA ARG A 437 9.28 32.63 11.86
C ARG A 437 10.62 31.94 11.62
N ALA A 438 10.86 30.80 12.27
CA ALA A 438 12.09 30.03 12.09
C ALA A 438 12.30 29.61 10.62
N PHE A 439 11.25 29.12 9.96
CA PHE A 439 11.30 28.78 8.54
C PHE A 439 11.58 29.98 7.64
N LYS A 440 10.92 31.12 7.87
CA LYS A 440 11.18 32.32 7.05
C LYS A 440 12.60 32.87 7.21
N VAL A 441 13.18 32.75 8.41
CA VAL A 441 14.60 33.09 8.65
C VAL A 441 15.52 32.10 7.96
N ALA A 442 15.20 30.80 8.01
CA ALA A 442 15.99 29.75 7.38
C ALA A 442 15.97 29.82 5.85
N ASP A 443 14.79 30.07 5.27
CA ASP A 443 14.56 30.15 3.84
C ASP A 443 13.30 31.02 3.56
N PRO A 444 13.44 32.21 2.96
CA PRO A 444 12.30 33.06 2.63
C PRO A 444 11.23 32.38 1.76
N LYS A 445 11.63 31.40 0.93
CA LYS A 445 10.73 30.61 0.06
C LYS A 445 10.08 29.41 0.77
N ALA A 446 10.37 29.18 2.04
CA ALA A 446 9.88 28.00 2.78
C ALA A 446 8.36 27.93 2.81
N VAL A 447 7.80 26.76 2.53
CA VAL A 447 6.40 26.42 2.80
C VAL A 447 6.40 25.31 3.84
N TRP A 448 5.72 25.52 4.96
CA TRP A 448 5.58 24.51 6.00
C TRP A 448 4.55 23.45 5.60
N ALA A 449 5.02 22.27 5.21
CA ALA A 449 4.19 21.09 5.04
C ALA A 449 3.99 20.38 6.39
N MET A 450 2.75 20.00 6.72
CA MET A 450 2.43 19.29 7.97
C MET A 450 1.29 18.30 7.81
N GLN A 451 1.27 17.26 8.64
CA GLN A 451 0.19 16.29 8.73
C GLN A 451 -0.90 16.76 9.72
N SER A 452 -2.17 16.65 9.33
CA SER A 452 -3.31 17.00 10.21
C SER A 452 -3.67 15.93 11.24
N TRP A 453 -3.05 14.74 11.17
CA TRP A 453 -3.42 13.52 11.93
C TRP A 453 -3.67 13.75 13.42
N PHE A 454 -2.77 14.49 14.08
CA PHE A 454 -2.83 14.72 15.52
C PHE A 454 -4.13 15.41 15.98
N LEU A 455 -4.80 16.15 15.09
CA LEU A 455 -6.06 16.85 15.35
C LEU A 455 -7.26 15.90 15.52
N LEU A 456 -7.13 14.64 15.10
CA LEU A 456 -8.17 13.61 15.30
C LEU A 456 -8.34 13.24 16.77
N ASN A 457 -7.33 13.47 17.62
CA ASN A 457 -7.45 13.28 19.05
C ASN A 457 -8.23 14.44 19.69
N ARG A 458 -9.56 14.35 19.64
CA ARG A 458 -10.50 15.39 20.12
C ARG A 458 -10.55 15.53 21.64
N ASP A 459 -9.96 14.61 22.39
CA ASP A 459 -9.78 14.77 23.84
C ASP A 459 -8.74 15.86 24.15
N LEU A 460 -7.73 15.99 23.30
CA LEU A 460 -6.66 16.99 23.41
C LEU A 460 -6.92 18.22 22.52
N TRP A 461 -7.30 17.98 21.27
CA TRP A 461 -7.44 19.01 20.23
C TRP A 461 -8.90 19.43 20.06
N LYS A 462 -9.34 20.35 20.92
CA LYS A 462 -10.67 20.97 20.84
C LYS A 462 -10.63 22.21 19.96
N ASP A 463 -11.79 22.69 19.50
CA ASP A 463 -11.86 23.78 18.51
C ASP A 463 -11.06 25.04 18.87
N PRO A 464 -11.04 25.54 20.13
CA PRO A 464 -10.21 26.69 20.48
C PRO A 464 -8.70 26.42 20.32
N GLN A 465 -8.24 25.21 20.65
CA GLN A 465 -6.84 24.79 20.50
C GLN A 465 -6.46 24.66 19.03
N ILE A 466 -7.31 24.01 18.23
CA ILE A 466 -7.09 23.84 16.79
C ILE A 466 -7.05 25.20 16.10
N LYS A 467 -8.02 26.07 16.40
CA LYS A 467 -8.06 27.42 15.84
C LYS A 467 -6.81 28.21 16.19
N ALA A 468 -6.39 28.20 17.46
CA ALA A 468 -5.19 28.92 17.90
C ALA A 468 -3.90 28.41 17.25
N TYR A 469 -3.79 27.09 17.06
CA TYR A 469 -2.69 26.46 16.32
C TYR A 469 -2.56 27.06 14.91
N PHE A 470 -3.66 27.15 14.16
CA PHE A 470 -3.65 27.73 12.82
C PHE A 470 -3.58 29.27 12.80
N GLU A 471 -4.09 29.96 13.82
CA GLU A 471 -3.89 31.40 13.95
C GLU A 471 -2.41 31.78 14.05
N GLY A 472 -1.59 31.01 14.78
CA GLY A 472 -0.15 31.25 14.86
C GLY A 472 0.56 31.08 13.52
N ILE A 473 0.10 30.13 12.68
CA ILE A 473 0.59 29.99 11.30
C ILE A 473 0.24 31.23 10.48
N ARG A 474 -0.98 31.75 10.64
CA ARG A 474 -1.49 32.90 9.89
C ARG A 474 -0.85 34.24 10.27
N GLU A 475 -0.12 34.32 11.39
CA GLU A 475 0.67 35.51 11.73
C GLU A 475 1.72 35.83 10.66
N VAL A 476 2.15 34.83 9.88
CA VAL A 476 3.14 34.96 8.81
C VAL A 476 2.47 34.77 7.45
N ASN A 477 2.55 35.79 6.59
CA ASN A 477 1.99 35.80 5.23
C ASN A 477 0.51 35.32 5.14
N ASN A 478 -0.28 35.57 6.19
CA ASN A 478 -1.67 35.11 6.31
C ASN A 478 -1.86 33.60 6.03
N GLY A 479 -0.85 32.78 6.34
CA GLY A 479 -0.90 31.32 6.21
C GLY A 479 -0.64 30.77 4.81
N ARG A 480 -0.30 31.62 3.82
CA ARG A 480 0.02 31.18 2.44
C ARG A 480 1.36 30.46 2.29
N ASP A 481 2.17 30.49 3.34
CA ASP A 481 3.47 29.82 3.42
C ASP A 481 3.37 28.50 4.22
N ALA A 482 2.18 27.89 4.26
CA ALA A 482 1.94 26.59 4.87
C ALA A 482 1.05 25.73 3.96
N PHE A 483 1.22 24.42 4.03
CA PHE A 483 0.45 23.41 3.30
C PHE A 483 0.06 22.27 4.24
N VAL A 484 -1.22 22.14 4.55
CA VAL A 484 -1.74 21.08 5.44
C VAL A 484 -2.12 19.86 4.62
N VAL A 485 -1.56 18.71 4.94
CA VAL A 485 -2.02 17.42 4.41
C VAL A 485 -3.16 16.95 5.30
N ASP A 486 -4.40 16.96 4.79
CA ASP A 486 -5.55 16.38 5.49
C ASP A 486 -5.47 14.85 5.43
N LEU A 487 -4.68 14.27 6.33
CA LEU A 487 -4.05 12.96 6.19
C LEU A 487 -5.03 11.79 6.10
N TYR A 488 -6.27 11.97 6.57
CA TYR A 488 -7.28 10.92 6.64
C TYR A 488 -8.65 11.35 6.08
N ALA A 489 -8.64 12.11 4.99
CA ALA A 489 -9.84 12.77 4.48
C ALA A 489 -10.86 11.82 3.82
N ASP A 490 -10.48 10.58 3.51
CA ASP A 490 -11.37 9.53 2.98
C ASP A 490 -12.35 8.96 4.02
N VAL A 491 -12.08 9.16 5.32
CA VAL A 491 -12.90 8.63 6.42
C VAL A 491 -13.18 9.68 7.50
N ALA A 492 -12.17 10.45 7.91
CA ALA A 492 -12.27 11.45 8.98
C ALA A 492 -11.78 12.84 8.51
N PRO A 493 -12.48 13.50 7.56
CA PRO A 493 -12.05 14.76 6.96
C PRO A 493 -12.07 15.92 7.95
N LEU A 494 -10.90 16.46 8.28
CA LEU A 494 -10.76 17.60 9.19
C LEU A 494 -11.05 18.93 8.51
N TRP A 495 -10.94 19.01 7.19
CA TRP A 495 -11.30 20.22 6.43
C TRP A 495 -12.75 20.67 6.68
N THR A 496 -13.67 19.74 6.96
CA THR A 496 -15.08 20.03 7.21
C THR A 496 -15.32 20.81 8.51
N THR A 497 -14.61 20.43 9.58
CA THR A 497 -14.76 21.04 10.92
C THR A 497 -13.89 22.28 11.12
N THR A 498 -12.88 22.46 10.26
CA THR A 498 -11.96 23.59 10.28
C THR A 498 -12.25 24.64 9.21
N GLU A 499 -13.37 24.49 8.48
CA GLU A 499 -13.76 25.35 7.36
C GLU A 499 -12.64 25.51 6.31
N GLY A 500 -11.94 24.43 6.02
CA GLY A 500 -10.76 24.44 5.15
C GLY A 500 -9.52 25.00 5.84
N PHE A 501 -9.20 24.50 7.04
CA PHE A 501 -8.04 24.87 7.85
C PHE A 501 -7.89 26.39 8.02
N TYR A 502 -9.02 27.07 8.26
CA TYR A 502 -9.11 28.51 8.48
C TYR A 502 -8.44 29.36 7.37
N GLY A 503 -8.45 28.85 6.13
CA GLY A 503 -7.95 29.53 4.94
C GLY A 503 -6.49 29.22 4.57
N ILE A 504 -5.82 28.33 5.29
CA ILE A 504 -4.48 27.83 4.93
C ILE A 504 -4.61 26.86 3.75
N ASP A 505 -3.62 26.87 2.84
CA ASP A 505 -3.58 25.94 1.71
C ASP A 505 -3.49 24.50 2.23
N TRP A 506 -4.28 23.58 1.66
CA TRP A 506 -4.33 22.19 2.12
C TRP A 506 -4.56 21.20 0.98
N GLY A 507 -4.27 19.93 1.24
CA GLY A 507 -4.49 18.82 0.32
C GLY A 507 -5.43 17.78 0.89
N TRP A 508 -6.40 17.32 0.08
CA TRP A 508 -7.23 16.17 0.41
C TRP A 508 -6.42 14.89 0.21
N SER A 509 -6.48 13.94 1.14
CA SER A 509 -5.73 12.69 1.05
C SER A 509 -6.61 11.47 1.27
N MET A 510 -6.25 10.37 0.62
CA MET A 510 -6.72 9.04 0.99
C MET A 510 -5.65 8.32 1.79
N LEU A 511 -5.92 8.03 3.08
CA LEU A 511 -5.06 7.22 3.92
C LEU A 511 -5.24 5.75 3.57
N ASN A 512 -6.48 5.25 3.62
CA ASN A 512 -6.91 3.88 3.31
C ASN A 512 -6.26 2.73 4.10
N ASN A 513 -4.93 2.65 4.17
CA ASN A 513 -4.18 1.52 4.71
C ASN A 513 -3.35 1.91 5.93
N PHE A 514 -3.41 1.06 6.95
CA PHE A 514 -2.60 1.13 8.17
C PHE A 514 -1.63 -0.05 8.31
N GLY A 515 -0.39 0.20 8.73
CA GLY A 515 0.64 -0.80 8.97
C GLY A 515 1.12 -1.58 7.74
N GLY A 516 0.69 -1.24 6.53
CA GLY A 516 0.87 -2.08 5.35
C GLY A 516 0.12 -3.42 5.45
N GLY A 517 -0.89 -3.51 6.32
CA GLY A 517 -1.65 -4.74 6.54
C GLY A 517 -2.54 -5.06 5.34
N GLN A 518 -2.69 -6.35 5.05
CA GLN A 518 -3.59 -6.88 4.02
C GLN A 518 -5.07 -6.70 4.40
N GLY A 519 -5.95 -6.77 3.39
CA GLY A 519 -7.41 -6.68 3.53
C GLY A 519 -8.03 -5.67 2.56
N PHE A 520 -9.13 -6.05 1.91
CA PHE A 520 -9.83 -5.13 1.03
C PHE A 520 -10.64 -4.12 1.83
N TYR A 521 -10.38 -2.82 1.67
CA TYR A 521 -11.12 -1.76 2.37
C TYR A 521 -11.21 -0.49 1.54
N GLY A 522 -12.36 0.18 1.60
CA GLY A 522 -12.52 1.48 1.00
C GLY A 522 -13.89 2.11 1.23
N THR A 523 -13.96 3.40 0.92
CA THR A 523 -15.17 4.24 0.94
C THR A 523 -15.45 4.79 -0.47
N LEU A 524 -15.44 3.92 -1.49
CA LEU A 524 -15.46 4.27 -2.92
C LEU A 524 -16.50 5.35 -3.28
N PRO A 525 -17.76 5.33 -2.81
CA PRO A 525 -18.69 6.42 -3.08
C PRO A 525 -18.24 7.79 -2.54
N SER A 526 -17.61 7.82 -1.37
CA SER A 526 -17.05 9.04 -0.77
C SER A 526 -15.83 9.52 -1.55
N LEU A 527 -14.93 8.62 -1.99
CA LEU A 527 -13.75 8.97 -2.79
C LEU A 527 -14.13 9.72 -4.08
N LEU A 528 -15.28 9.37 -4.69
CA LEU A 528 -15.77 9.97 -5.93
C LEU A 528 -16.45 11.34 -5.74
N THR A 529 -16.71 11.76 -4.50
CA THR A 529 -17.54 12.96 -4.23
C THR A 529 -16.89 13.95 -3.27
N GLU A 530 -16.27 13.49 -2.18
CA GLU A 530 -15.70 14.35 -1.13
C GLU A 530 -14.54 15.25 -1.60
N PRO A 531 -13.58 14.78 -2.42
CA PRO A 531 -12.52 15.67 -2.93
C PRO A 531 -13.09 16.86 -3.71
N PHE A 532 -14.17 16.65 -4.48
CA PHE A 532 -14.83 17.72 -5.23
C PHE A 532 -15.54 18.71 -4.31
N LYS A 533 -16.16 18.25 -3.23
CA LYS A 533 -16.77 19.13 -2.22
C LYS A 533 -15.71 19.99 -1.53
N GLY A 534 -14.60 19.37 -1.12
CA GLY A 534 -13.45 20.08 -0.54
C GLY A 534 -12.91 21.15 -1.50
N TYR A 535 -12.80 20.82 -2.78
CA TYR A 535 -12.35 21.77 -3.81
C TYR A 535 -13.34 22.92 -4.05
N GLN A 536 -14.64 22.63 -4.01
CA GLN A 536 -15.69 23.60 -4.21
C GLN A 536 -15.93 24.52 -3.01
N GLN A 537 -15.30 24.26 -1.85
CA GLN A 537 -15.52 25.03 -0.63
C GLN A 537 -15.32 26.56 -0.82
N PRO A 538 -16.01 27.41 -0.06
CA PRO A 538 -15.93 28.87 -0.20
C PRO A 538 -14.52 29.44 -0.03
N ALA A 539 -13.71 28.87 0.87
CA ALA A 539 -12.35 29.34 1.14
C ALA A 539 -11.39 29.14 -0.05
N LYS A 540 -11.72 28.24 -1.00
CA LYS A 540 -10.88 27.90 -2.17
C LYS A 540 -9.41 27.57 -1.86
N SER A 541 -9.16 27.10 -0.64
CA SER A 541 -7.83 26.76 -0.11
C SER A 541 -7.43 25.30 -0.30
N MET A 542 -8.27 24.45 -0.89
CA MET A 542 -7.83 23.11 -1.30
C MET A 542 -6.95 23.24 -2.55
N ARG A 543 -5.66 22.96 -2.39
CA ARG A 543 -4.64 23.06 -3.43
C ARG A 543 -4.00 21.72 -3.78
N GLY A 544 -4.32 20.65 -3.07
CA GLY A 544 -3.76 19.33 -3.33
C GLY A 544 -4.76 18.19 -3.28
N MET A 545 -4.42 17.10 -3.97
CA MET A 545 -5.08 15.80 -3.84
C MET A 545 -4.01 14.70 -3.87
N GLY A 546 -4.13 13.65 -3.07
CA GLY A 546 -3.07 12.65 -2.98
C GLY A 546 -3.43 11.42 -2.18
N ILE A 547 -2.44 10.57 -1.96
CA ILE A 547 -2.55 9.35 -1.16
C ILE A 547 -1.47 9.32 -0.09
N THR A 548 -1.85 8.89 1.11
CA THR A 548 -1.03 8.94 2.33
C THR A 548 -1.10 7.63 3.09
N MET A 549 -1.22 6.51 2.39
CA MET A 549 -1.21 5.18 2.98
C MET A 549 0.04 4.86 3.79
N GLU A 550 -0.14 4.15 4.91
CA GLU A 550 0.99 3.71 5.72
C GLU A 550 1.83 2.66 5.00
N GLY A 551 1.23 1.79 4.18
CA GLY A 551 1.94 0.84 3.33
C GLY A 551 1.23 0.59 2.00
N ILE A 552 2.01 0.12 1.01
CA ILE A 552 1.56 -0.12 -0.37
C ILE A 552 1.24 -1.61 -0.63
N ASN A 553 1.08 -2.01 -1.90
CA ASN A 553 0.80 -3.39 -2.32
C ASN A 553 -0.51 -3.94 -1.73
N ASN A 554 -1.56 -3.14 -1.82
CA ASN A 554 -2.94 -3.48 -1.46
C ASN A 554 -3.88 -2.54 -2.24
N ASN A 555 -5.19 -2.86 -2.34
CA ASN A 555 -6.26 -1.97 -2.82
C ASN A 555 -5.92 -1.09 -4.06
N GLU A 556 -5.15 -1.61 -5.03
CA GLU A 556 -4.48 -0.80 -6.08
C GLU A 556 -5.45 0.05 -6.93
N TYR A 557 -6.66 -0.46 -7.16
CA TYR A 557 -7.70 0.28 -7.87
C TYR A 557 -8.02 1.64 -7.23
N LEU A 558 -8.12 1.68 -5.89
CA LEU A 558 -8.49 2.90 -5.18
C LEU A 558 -7.38 3.96 -5.30
N TYR A 559 -6.11 3.56 -5.18
CA TYR A 559 -4.99 4.49 -5.35
C TYR A 559 -4.93 5.06 -6.77
N GLN A 560 -5.20 4.22 -7.76
CA GLN A 560 -5.22 4.65 -9.15
C GLN A 560 -6.37 5.61 -9.44
N LEU A 561 -7.56 5.33 -8.87
CA LEU A 561 -8.72 6.20 -8.96
C LEU A 561 -8.42 7.60 -8.41
N ILE A 562 -7.77 7.71 -7.25
CA ILE A 562 -7.45 9.01 -6.64
C ILE A 562 -6.57 9.87 -7.57
N PHE A 563 -5.66 9.28 -8.33
CA PHE A 563 -4.86 10.04 -9.29
C PHE A 563 -5.53 10.27 -10.65
N ASP A 564 -6.55 9.50 -11.00
CA ASP A 564 -7.36 9.74 -12.20
C ASP A 564 -8.41 10.83 -12.00
N LEU A 565 -8.88 11.05 -10.76
CA LEU A 565 -9.91 12.05 -10.41
C LEU A 565 -9.54 13.51 -10.74
N PRO A 566 -8.34 14.02 -10.43
CA PRO A 566 -7.91 15.38 -10.80
C PRO A 566 -8.14 15.72 -12.27
N TRP A 567 -8.01 14.72 -13.15
CA TRP A 567 -8.07 14.87 -14.61
C TRP A 567 -9.48 14.74 -15.20
N GLN A 568 -10.51 14.49 -14.38
CA GLN A 568 -11.90 14.31 -14.86
C GLN A 568 -12.62 15.63 -15.17
N SER A 569 -11.93 16.78 -15.07
CA SER A 569 -12.53 18.07 -15.42
C SER A 569 -12.73 18.20 -16.94
N VAL A 570 -13.98 18.37 -17.37
CA VAL A 570 -14.33 18.60 -18.78
C VAL A 570 -14.65 20.08 -18.96
N GLU A 571 -13.62 20.90 -18.86
CA GLU A 571 -13.70 22.33 -19.17
C GLU A 571 -12.53 22.72 -20.04
N THR A 572 -12.66 22.53 -21.35
CA THR A 572 -11.88 23.33 -22.29
C THR A 572 -12.85 23.89 -23.30
N THR A 573 -13.11 25.20 -23.26
CA THR A 573 -13.47 25.85 -24.52
C THR A 573 -12.24 25.68 -25.39
N TYR A 574 -12.38 24.86 -26.44
CA TYR A 574 -11.57 25.02 -27.64
C TYR A 574 -11.69 26.47 -28.01
N PRO A 575 -10.65 27.29 -27.90
CA PRO A 575 -10.70 28.42 -28.74
C PRO A 575 -10.38 27.83 -30.13
N THR A 576 -10.98 28.35 -31.18
CA THR A 576 -10.43 28.22 -32.55
C THR A 576 -9.04 28.90 -32.64
N ALA A 577 -8.23 28.84 -31.57
CA ALA A 577 -7.22 29.79 -31.16
C ALA A 577 -6.02 29.11 -30.48
N PHE A 578 -5.37 28.21 -31.20
CA PHE A 578 -3.91 28.22 -31.11
C PHE A 578 -3.31 29.45 -31.82
N ALA A 579 -4.17 30.32 -32.40
CA ALA A 579 -3.83 31.56 -33.10
C ALA A 579 -4.54 32.85 -32.61
N ALA A 580 -5.46 32.79 -31.64
CA ALA A 580 -6.25 33.96 -31.18
C ALA A 580 -6.05 34.24 -29.67
N PRO A 581 -6.27 35.49 -29.22
CA PRO A 581 -5.92 35.91 -27.86
C PRO A 581 -6.74 35.19 -26.78
N ALA A 582 -6.10 35.02 -25.62
CA ALA A 582 -6.66 34.38 -24.43
C ALA A 582 -8.07 34.90 -24.07
N PRO A 583 -9.05 34.00 -23.83
CA PRO A 583 -10.38 34.38 -23.38
C PRO A 583 -10.38 35.02 -21.98
N LYS A 584 -11.39 35.86 -21.73
CA LYS A 584 -11.52 36.67 -20.51
C LYS A 584 -11.75 35.80 -19.25
N PRO A 585 -11.33 36.29 -18.06
CA PRO A 585 -11.72 35.71 -16.78
C PRO A 585 -13.22 35.41 -16.70
N GLY A 586 -13.58 34.18 -16.33
CA GLY A 586 -14.98 33.74 -16.18
C GLY A 586 -15.65 33.12 -17.41
N ALA A 587 -14.93 32.93 -18.52
CA ALA A 587 -15.46 32.27 -19.73
C ALA A 587 -15.53 30.72 -19.63
N TYR A 588 -15.11 30.13 -18.50
CA TYR A 588 -15.01 28.70 -18.27
C TYR A 588 -15.72 28.36 -16.95
N SER A 589 -16.61 27.37 -17.00
CA SER A 589 -17.51 26.92 -15.94
C SER A 589 -17.38 25.41 -15.69
N LEU A 590 -16.31 24.93 -15.02
CA LEU A 590 -16.05 23.49 -14.75
C LEU A 590 -17.33 22.61 -14.70
N GLN A 591 -17.71 21.99 -15.82
CA GLN A 591 -18.75 20.99 -15.94
C GLN A 591 -18.11 19.70 -15.47
N GLN A 592 -18.34 19.43 -14.20
CA GLN A 592 -17.97 18.18 -13.58
C GLN A 592 -18.75 17.06 -14.28
N GLN A 593 -18.06 16.23 -15.04
CA GLN A 593 -18.58 14.91 -15.34
C GLN A 593 -18.33 14.07 -14.10
N ALA A 594 -19.39 13.65 -13.41
CA ALA A 594 -19.27 12.64 -12.37
C ALA A 594 -18.62 11.41 -13.02
N LEU A 595 -17.45 10.99 -12.51
CA LEU A 595 -16.81 9.76 -12.97
C LEU A 595 -17.79 8.61 -12.73
N ASN A 596 -18.18 7.92 -13.81
CA ASN A 596 -18.97 6.72 -13.68
C ASN A 596 -18.08 5.61 -13.09
N ALA A 597 -18.26 5.36 -11.79
CA ALA A 597 -17.48 4.40 -11.02
C ALA A 597 -17.42 3.01 -11.67
N GLN A 598 -18.57 2.55 -12.16
CA GLN A 598 -18.72 1.23 -12.77
C GLN A 598 -17.94 1.15 -14.09
N ALA A 599 -18.14 2.12 -14.98
CA ALA A 599 -17.42 2.16 -16.26
C ALA A 599 -15.91 2.32 -16.04
N HIS A 600 -15.49 3.11 -15.05
CA HIS A 600 -14.09 3.27 -14.70
C HIS A 600 -13.46 1.97 -14.19
N LEU A 601 -14.17 1.24 -13.32
CA LEU A 601 -13.75 -0.07 -12.81
C LEU A 601 -13.62 -1.09 -13.94
N GLU A 602 -14.62 -1.19 -14.81
CA GLU A 602 -14.58 -2.13 -15.94
C GLU A 602 -13.39 -1.86 -16.86
N GLU A 603 -13.14 -0.59 -17.18
CA GLU A 603 -11.98 -0.23 -17.99
C GLU A 603 -10.67 -0.46 -17.23
N TYR A 604 -10.61 -0.27 -15.91
CA TYR A 604 -9.44 -0.61 -15.11
C TYR A 604 -9.12 -2.10 -15.17
N ILE A 605 -10.13 -2.96 -15.01
CA ILE A 605 -9.93 -4.42 -15.09
C ILE A 605 -9.47 -4.84 -16.49
N LYS A 606 -10.04 -4.28 -17.56
CA LYS A 606 -9.58 -4.55 -18.93
C LYS A 606 -8.13 -4.10 -19.17
N ARG A 607 -7.71 -2.98 -18.59
CA ARG A 607 -6.31 -2.53 -18.67
C ARG A 607 -5.37 -3.43 -17.89
N ARG A 608 -5.84 -3.89 -16.72
CA ARG A 608 -5.08 -4.71 -15.80
C ARG A 608 -4.86 -6.13 -16.30
N TYR A 609 -5.90 -6.78 -16.84
CA TYR A 609 -5.85 -8.18 -17.31
C TYR A 609 -5.73 -8.31 -18.84
N GLY A 610 -6.01 -7.25 -19.58
CA GLY A 610 -6.10 -7.29 -21.03
C GLY A 610 -7.54 -7.48 -21.50
N PRO A 611 -7.98 -6.73 -22.52
CA PRO A 611 -9.36 -6.76 -22.97
C PRO A 611 -9.81 -8.15 -23.43
N ASP A 612 -8.95 -8.89 -24.12
CA ASP A 612 -9.26 -10.23 -24.65
C ASP A 612 -9.31 -11.31 -23.56
N ASN A 613 -8.67 -11.06 -22.43
CA ASN A 613 -8.60 -11.97 -21.28
C ASN A 613 -9.68 -11.66 -20.23
N THR A 614 -10.31 -10.49 -20.32
CA THR A 614 -11.30 -10.03 -19.33
C THR A 614 -12.67 -10.57 -19.68
N THR A 615 -13.14 -11.56 -18.91
CA THR A 615 -14.46 -12.15 -19.13
C THR A 615 -15.57 -11.33 -18.46
N PRO A 616 -16.83 -11.40 -18.95
CA PRO A 616 -17.97 -10.80 -18.26
C PRO A 616 -18.11 -11.26 -16.80
N ALA A 617 -17.76 -12.52 -16.51
CA ALA A 617 -17.79 -13.06 -15.16
C ALA A 617 -16.78 -12.38 -14.23
N MET A 618 -15.57 -12.09 -14.71
CA MET A 618 -14.58 -11.31 -13.96
C MET A 618 -15.09 -9.89 -13.66
N LEU A 619 -15.72 -9.23 -14.64
CA LEU A 619 -16.28 -7.89 -14.45
C LEU A 619 -17.42 -7.89 -13.42
N GLU A 620 -18.30 -8.89 -13.46
CA GLU A 620 -19.39 -9.03 -12.48
C GLU A 620 -18.87 -9.33 -11.07
N ALA A 621 -17.82 -10.16 -10.95
CA ALA A 621 -17.15 -10.42 -9.67
C ALA A 621 -16.56 -9.13 -9.09
N TRP A 622 -15.83 -8.34 -9.88
CA TRP A 622 -15.29 -7.05 -9.45
C TRP A 622 -16.35 -6.01 -9.14
N THR A 623 -17.45 -5.99 -9.90
CA THR A 623 -18.62 -5.16 -9.60
C THR A 623 -19.16 -5.49 -8.21
N THR A 624 -19.33 -6.78 -7.93
CA THR A 624 -19.80 -7.26 -6.62
C THR A 624 -18.82 -6.89 -5.50
N LEU A 625 -17.51 -7.06 -5.71
CA LEU A 625 -16.48 -6.66 -4.76
C LEU A 625 -16.51 -5.15 -4.49
N SER A 626 -16.60 -4.32 -5.54
CA SER A 626 -16.63 -2.86 -5.38
C SER A 626 -17.84 -2.36 -4.57
N GLN A 627 -18.98 -3.05 -4.67
CA GLN A 627 -20.23 -2.76 -3.94
C GLN A 627 -20.26 -3.40 -2.54
N THR A 628 -19.19 -4.08 -2.14
CA THR A 628 -19.06 -4.74 -0.84
C THR A 628 -17.82 -4.26 -0.11
N VAL A 629 -16.64 -4.77 -0.49
CA VAL A 629 -15.38 -4.49 0.22
C VAL A 629 -14.93 -3.03 0.09
N TRP A 630 -15.33 -2.33 -0.97
CA TRP A 630 -15.01 -0.89 -1.13
C TRP A 630 -16.19 0.04 -0.88
N ASP A 631 -17.34 -0.47 -0.44
CA ASP A 631 -18.53 0.33 -0.07
C ASP A 631 -18.79 0.23 1.44
N CYS A 632 -17.78 0.58 2.24
CA CYS A 632 -17.89 0.57 3.69
C CYS A 632 -18.89 1.64 4.19
N LYS A 633 -19.96 1.19 4.85
CA LYS A 633 -21.03 2.05 5.41
C LYS A 633 -21.15 2.00 6.93
N THR A 634 -20.29 1.22 7.58
CA THR A 634 -20.37 0.97 9.03
C THR A 634 -19.65 2.02 9.88
N GLY A 635 -18.99 2.98 9.25
CA GLY A 635 -18.10 3.93 9.93
C GLY A 635 -16.80 3.31 10.41
N GLN A 636 -16.46 2.11 9.93
CA GLN A 636 -15.19 1.46 10.22
C GLN A 636 -14.02 2.33 9.73
N MET A 637 -12.99 2.44 10.57
CA MET A 637 -11.90 3.41 10.41
C MET A 637 -10.58 2.81 9.91
N SER A 638 -10.58 1.64 9.29
CA SER A 638 -9.39 1.02 8.69
C SER A 638 -9.79 -0.26 7.95
N GLN A 639 -8.85 -0.90 7.25
CA GLN A 639 -9.03 -2.29 6.86
C GLN A 639 -9.22 -3.21 8.07
N SER A 640 -9.96 -4.31 7.89
CA SER A 640 -10.13 -5.31 8.95
C SER A 640 -8.85 -6.12 9.12
N LYS A 641 -8.52 -6.42 10.37
CA LYS A 641 -7.35 -7.22 10.71
C LYS A 641 -7.75 -8.70 10.72
N GLY A 642 -7.16 -9.48 9.83
CA GLY A 642 -7.32 -10.93 9.81
C GLY A 642 -6.96 -11.55 11.16
N ILE A 643 -7.80 -12.46 11.65
CA ILE A 643 -7.54 -13.11 12.95
C ILE A 643 -6.31 -14.02 12.89
N ILE A 644 -5.90 -14.45 11.68
CA ILE A 644 -4.68 -15.23 11.45
C ILE A 644 -3.45 -14.56 12.06
N SER A 645 -3.36 -13.23 11.92
CA SER A 645 -2.24 -12.40 12.34
C SER A 645 -2.35 -11.88 13.78
N SER A 646 -3.37 -12.34 14.52
CA SER A 646 -3.61 -11.94 15.91
C SER A 646 -3.32 -13.10 16.84
N THR A 647 -2.83 -12.82 18.05
CA THR A 647 -2.64 -13.84 19.09
C THR A 647 -3.95 -14.59 19.37
N PRO A 648 -4.00 -15.92 19.18
CA PRO A 648 -5.22 -16.72 19.35
C PRO A 648 -5.82 -16.62 20.76
N ALA A 649 -7.15 -16.55 20.82
CA ALA A 649 -7.91 -16.46 22.07
C ALA A 649 -9.30 -17.09 21.90
N LEU A 650 -9.99 -17.33 23.02
CA LEU A 650 -11.38 -17.82 23.00
C LEU A 650 -12.36 -16.80 22.39
N ASN A 651 -12.06 -15.50 22.52
CA ASN A 651 -12.77 -14.42 21.84
C ASN A 651 -11.79 -13.65 20.97
N MET A 652 -11.95 -13.76 19.66
CA MET A 652 -11.11 -13.09 18.65
C MET A 652 -11.76 -11.83 18.08
N VAL A 653 -12.93 -11.43 18.60
CA VAL A 653 -13.59 -10.19 18.19
C VAL A 653 -12.82 -9.00 18.77
N ARG A 654 -12.27 -8.18 17.88
CA ARG A 654 -11.66 -6.89 18.19
C ARG A 654 -12.56 -5.81 17.60
N GLU A 655 -13.01 -4.89 18.44
CA GLU A 655 -13.79 -3.73 18.02
C GLU A 655 -12.89 -2.49 17.82
N GLY A 656 -13.41 -1.47 17.13
CA GLY A 656 -12.71 -0.19 16.93
C GLY A 656 -11.69 -0.20 15.80
N PHE A 657 -10.56 0.47 16.01
CA PHE A 657 -9.50 0.61 15.02
C PHE A 657 -8.86 -0.75 14.68
N MET A 658 -8.72 -1.05 13.38
CA MET A 658 -8.27 -2.35 12.87
C MET A 658 -9.06 -3.53 13.47
N THR A 659 -10.38 -3.40 13.43
CA THR A 659 -11.37 -4.42 13.86
C THR A 659 -11.15 -5.76 13.16
N SER A 660 -11.51 -6.87 13.81
CA SER A 660 -11.53 -8.20 13.17
C SER A 660 -12.88 -8.56 12.55
N ILE A 661 -13.87 -7.66 12.65
CA ILE A 661 -15.21 -7.83 12.08
C ILE A 661 -15.17 -7.43 10.61
N MET A 662 -15.71 -8.27 9.72
CA MET A 662 -15.94 -7.90 8.32
C MET A 662 -17.24 -7.11 8.19
N TRP A 663 -17.20 -5.90 7.60
CA TRP A 663 -18.34 -4.98 7.50
C TRP A 663 -19.30 -5.29 6.35
N TYR A 664 -18.88 -6.15 5.42
CA TYR A 664 -19.58 -6.44 4.17
C TYR A 664 -20.38 -7.76 4.24
N ASP A 665 -21.29 -7.95 3.28
CA ASP A 665 -22.01 -9.23 3.13
C ASP A 665 -21.06 -10.31 2.62
N GLN A 666 -20.61 -11.18 3.54
CA GLN A 666 -19.70 -12.29 3.25
C GLN A 666 -20.24 -13.24 2.17
N THR A 667 -21.57 -13.40 2.03
CA THR A 667 -22.14 -14.29 1.01
C THR A 667 -21.89 -13.77 -0.41
N LYS A 668 -21.87 -12.45 -0.59
CA LYS A 668 -21.55 -11.81 -1.88
C LYS A 668 -20.07 -11.92 -2.21
N VAL A 669 -19.19 -11.72 -1.23
CA VAL A 669 -17.73 -11.84 -1.43
C VAL A 669 -17.34 -13.29 -1.75
N VAL A 670 -17.91 -14.28 -1.06
CA VAL A 670 -17.73 -15.69 -1.40
C VAL A 670 -18.25 -16.00 -2.81
N GLY A 671 -19.38 -15.42 -3.22
CA GLY A 671 -19.92 -15.56 -4.58
C GLY A 671 -18.97 -15.00 -5.64
N ALA A 672 -18.46 -13.79 -5.44
CA ALA A 672 -17.51 -13.14 -6.34
C ALA A 672 -16.19 -13.91 -6.43
N TRP A 673 -15.67 -14.42 -5.30
CA TRP A 673 -14.49 -15.28 -5.28
C TRP A 673 -14.66 -16.53 -6.13
N ARG A 674 -15.78 -17.25 -5.96
CA ARG A 674 -16.10 -18.44 -6.77
C ARG A 674 -16.14 -18.09 -8.25
N GLN A 675 -16.86 -17.03 -8.61
CA GLN A 675 -16.97 -16.57 -9.99
C GLN A 675 -15.60 -16.22 -10.61
N LEU A 676 -14.71 -15.60 -9.83
CA LEU A 676 -13.36 -15.25 -10.27
C LEU A 676 -12.50 -16.50 -10.49
N VAL A 677 -12.51 -17.46 -9.57
CA VAL A 677 -11.78 -18.73 -9.72
C VAL A 677 -12.36 -19.56 -10.87
N ASP A 678 -13.69 -19.67 -10.97
CA ASP A 678 -14.38 -20.43 -12.02
C ASP A 678 -14.07 -19.86 -13.43
N SER A 679 -13.79 -18.56 -13.53
CA SER A 679 -13.37 -17.93 -14.80
C SER A 679 -12.00 -18.38 -15.31
N THR A 680 -11.24 -19.13 -14.49
CA THR A 680 -9.92 -19.68 -14.82
C THR A 680 -9.96 -21.17 -15.19
N GLU A 681 -11.13 -21.80 -15.14
CA GLU A 681 -11.25 -23.24 -15.41
C GLU A 681 -10.90 -23.58 -16.86
N THR A 682 -10.04 -24.58 -17.02
CA THR A 682 -9.72 -25.18 -18.31
C THR A 682 -10.12 -26.64 -18.33
N GLU A 683 -10.16 -27.24 -19.52
CA GLU A 683 -10.35 -28.68 -19.64
C GLU A 683 -9.25 -29.46 -18.89
N GLU A 684 -8.03 -28.93 -18.81
CA GLU A 684 -6.91 -29.52 -18.08
C GLU A 684 -7.03 -29.40 -16.57
N SER A 685 -7.44 -28.24 -16.03
CA SER A 685 -7.72 -28.12 -14.60
C SER A 685 -8.91 -28.99 -14.18
N ASN A 686 -9.90 -29.13 -15.05
CA ASN A 686 -11.02 -30.05 -14.87
C ASN A 686 -10.59 -31.52 -14.92
N MET A 687 -9.65 -31.90 -15.79
CA MET A 687 -9.04 -33.23 -15.78
C MET A 687 -8.22 -33.50 -14.52
N ARG A 688 -7.42 -32.54 -14.04
CA ARG A 688 -6.68 -32.64 -12.78
C ARG A 688 -7.63 -32.84 -11.60
N ARG A 689 -8.71 -32.07 -11.51
CA ARG A 689 -9.76 -32.22 -10.49
C ARG A 689 -10.42 -33.58 -10.52
N ARG A 690 -10.79 -34.08 -11.71
CA ARG A 690 -11.34 -35.43 -11.86
C ARG A 690 -10.37 -36.50 -11.36
N ARG A 691 -9.07 -36.36 -11.64
CA ARG A 691 -8.04 -37.28 -11.11
C ARG A 691 -7.93 -37.18 -9.59
N HIS A 692 -7.92 -35.97 -9.03
CA HIS A 692 -7.81 -35.74 -7.60
C HIS A 692 -9.03 -36.27 -6.83
N SER A 693 -10.25 -36.05 -7.34
CA SER A 693 -11.48 -36.58 -6.75
C SER A 693 -11.53 -38.10 -6.86
N VAL A 694 -11.06 -38.70 -7.95
CA VAL A 694 -10.93 -40.16 -8.07
C VAL A 694 -9.96 -40.71 -7.03
N ILE A 695 -8.81 -40.06 -6.79
CA ILE A 695 -7.83 -40.48 -5.77
C ILE A 695 -8.42 -40.35 -4.36
N GLN A 696 -9.02 -39.20 -4.02
CA GLN A 696 -9.65 -39.00 -2.71
C GLN A 696 -10.79 -40.00 -2.46
N ASN A 697 -11.69 -40.15 -3.42
CA ASN A 697 -12.79 -41.10 -3.32
C ASN A 697 -12.28 -42.56 -3.22
N SER A 698 -11.14 -42.88 -3.85
CA SER A 698 -10.50 -44.19 -3.74
C SER A 698 -9.87 -44.41 -2.37
N ILE A 699 -9.24 -43.39 -1.79
CA ILE A 699 -8.69 -43.43 -0.43
C ILE A 699 -9.83 -43.58 0.60
N GLU A 700 -10.92 -42.84 0.44
CA GLU A 700 -12.10 -42.98 1.29
C GLU A 700 -12.73 -44.36 1.17
N ALA A 701 -12.84 -44.92 -0.04
CA ALA A 701 -13.34 -46.28 -0.24
C ALA A 701 -12.44 -47.32 0.45
N VAL A 702 -11.11 -47.15 0.42
CA VAL A 702 -10.15 -48.02 1.12
C VAL A 702 -10.29 -47.90 2.64
N ILE A 703 -10.45 -46.67 3.17
CA ILE A 703 -10.67 -46.42 4.61
C ILE A 703 -12.02 -47.00 5.07
N MET A 704 -13.07 -46.85 4.27
CA MET A 704 -14.38 -47.45 4.56
C MET A 704 -14.31 -48.98 4.54
N ALA A 705 -13.58 -49.56 3.60
CA ALA A 705 -13.36 -51.01 3.53
C ALA A 705 -12.52 -51.52 4.71
N SER A 706 -11.45 -50.82 5.11
CA SER A 706 -10.62 -51.22 6.27
C SER A 706 -11.37 -51.13 7.60
N ASN A 707 -12.37 -50.26 7.68
CA ASN A 707 -13.24 -50.09 8.85
C ASN A 707 -14.51 -50.95 8.79
N GLY A 708 -14.59 -51.94 7.88
CA GLY A 708 -15.70 -52.89 7.79
C GLY A 708 -17.01 -52.31 7.21
N ARG A 709 -16.97 -51.12 6.60
CA ARG A 709 -18.12 -50.40 6.02
C ARG A 709 -18.20 -50.55 4.49
N SER A 710 -17.73 -51.67 3.96
CA SER A 710 -17.65 -51.91 2.51
C SER A 710 -19.01 -51.83 1.78
N SER A 711 -20.12 -52.07 2.47
CA SER A 711 -21.48 -51.97 1.94
C SER A 711 -21.97 -50.52 1.74
N GLU A 712 -21.25 -49.54 2.27
CA GLU A 712 -21.61 -48.12 2.20
C GLU A 712 -20.82 -47.36 1.12
N ILE A 713 -19.94 -48.06 0.38
CA ILE A 713 -19.19 -47.49 -0.74
C ILE A 713 -20.19 -47.21 -1.89
N PRO A 714 -20.31 -45.96 -2.38
CA PRO A 714 -21.19 -45.60 -3.48
C PRO A 714 -20.97 -46.48 -4.74
N GLN A 715 -22.04 -46.90 -5.42
CA GLN A 715 -21.96 -47.72 -6.65
C GLN A 715 -21.16 -47.07 -7.79
N SER A 716 -20.97 -45.75 -7.78
CA SER A 716 -20.10 -45.04 -8.73
C SER A 716 -18.61 -45.35 -8.55
N LEU A 717 -18.20 -45.91 -7.41
CA LEU A 717 -16.81 -46.25 -7.06
C LEU A 717 -16.53 -47.76 -7.13
N SER A 718 -17.55 -48.59 -7.38
CA SER A 718 -17.42 -50.05 -7.47
C SER A 718 -17.16 -50.57 -8.89
N SER A 719 -16.96 -49.69 -9.88
CA SER A 719 -16.66 -50.09 -11.26
C SER A 719 -15.24 -50.69 -11.36
N PRO A 720 -15.08 -51.93 -11.89
CA PRO A 720 -13.78 -52.56 -12.13
C PRO A 720 -12.85 -51.72 -13.03
N SER A 721 -13.40 -50.84 -13.87
CA SER A 721 -12.62 -49.99 -14.78
C SER A 721 -11.85 -48.85 -14.08
N LEU A 722 -12.25 -48.47 -12.87
CA LEU A 722 -11.60 -47.40 -12.07
C LEU A 722 -10.60 -47.95 -11.05
N LEU A 723 -10.78 -49.20 -10.60
CA LEU A 723 -9.91 -49.87 -9.64
C LEU A 723 -8.62 -50.43 -10.25
N GLN A 724 -8.62 -50.80 -11.54
CA GLN A 724 -7.46 -51.38 -12.22
C GLN A 724 -6.25 -50.42 -12.31
N PRO A 725 -6.42 -49.14 -12.70
CA PRO A 725 -5.30 -48.18 -12.74
C PRO A 725 -4.76 -47.85 -11.34
N PHE A 726 -5.62 -47.77 -10.33
CA PHE A 726 -5.23 -47.54 -8.93
C PHE A 726 -4.48 -48.73 -8.34
N THR A 727 -4.93 -49.97 -8.58
CA THR A 727 -4.19 -51.17 -8.15
C THR A 727 -2.85 -51.33 -8.86
N ASN A 728 -2.72 -50.88 -10.11
CA ASN A 728 -1.43 -50.83 -10.79
C ASN A 728 -0.53 -49.75 -10.18
N TRP A 729 -1.03 -48.54 -9.91
CA TRP A 729 -0.26 -47.48 -9.26
C TRP A 729 0.19 -47.84 -7.84
N VAL A 730 -0.69 -48.43 -7.02
CA VAL A 730 -0.34 -48.93 -5.68
C VAL A 730 0.69 -50.06 -5.78
N ARG A 731 0.57 -50.96 -6.76
CA ARG A 731 1.56 -52.02 -7.00
C ARG A 731 2.92 -51.43 -7.39
N ASP A 732 2.94 -50.41 -8.23
CA ASP A 732 4.17 -49.76 -8.70
C ASP A 732 4.83 -48.92 -7.59
N ALA A 733 4.04 -48.20 -6.79
CA ALA A 733 4.52 -47.45 -5.62
C ALA A 733 4.99 -48.38 -4.48
N PHE A 734 4.33 -49.52 -4.27
CA PHE A 734 4.75 -50.51 -3.30
C PHE A 734 6.02 -51.24 -3.77
N GLN A 735 6.17 -51.50 -5.07
CA GLN A 735 7.39 -52.09 -5.63
C GLN A 735 8.58 -51.11 -5.61
N SER A 736 8.37 -49.80 -5.81
CA SER A 736 9.45 -48.80 -5.69
C SER A 736 9.91 -48.61 -4.25
N THR A 737 8.97 -48.63 -3.29
CA THR A 737 9.26 -48.39 -1.87
C THR A 737 9.84 -49.64 -1.19
N VAL A 738 9.36 -50.84 -1.52
CA VAL A 738 9.90 -52.11 -1.00
C VAL A 738 11.19 -52.52 -1.71
N GLY A 739 11.39 -52.12 -2.97
CA GLY A 739 12.64 -52.30 -3.70
C GLY A 739 13.81 -51.54 -3.06
N GLN A 740 13.56 -50.35 -2.50
CA GLN A 740 14.57 -49.60 -1.74
C GLN A 740 14.78 -50.14 -0.31
N ALA A 741 13.74 -50.67 0.34
CA ALA A 741 13.84 -51.25 1.68
C ALA A 741 14.55 -52.63 1.74
N ARG A 742 14.58 -53.38 0.61
CA ARG A 742 15.31 -54.66 0.53
C ARG A 742 16.82 -54.52 0.31
N LEU A 743 17.31 -53.33 -0.03
CA LEU A 743 18.75 -53.06 -0.14
C LEU A 743 19.39 -52.58 1.18
N SER A 744 18.60 -52.30 2.22
CA SER A 744 19.10 -51.81 3.52
C SER A 744 19.04 -52.81 4.68
N THR A 745 18.58 -54.06 4.45
CA THR A 745 18.36 -55.04 5.54
C THR A 745 19.22 -56.31 5.47
N ASN A 746 20.14 -56.45 4.51
CA ASN A 746 21.15 -57.53 4.50
C ASN A 746 22.54 -57.00 4.87
N ARG A 747 22.72 -56.57 6.12
CA ARG A 747 24.03 -56.53 6.80
C ARG A 747 23.77 -56.29 8.28
N LEU A 748 23.52 -57.35 9.05
CA LEU A 748 23.76 -57.42 10.50
C LEU A 748 23.55 -58.88 10.94
N GLN A 749 24.59 -59.71 10.82
CA GLN A 749 24.88 -60.87 11.69
C GLN A 749 26.20 -61.52 11.24
N GLY A 750 27.18 -61.61 12.15
CA GLY A 750 28.42 -62.38 11.93
C GLY A 750 29.62 -61.80 12.69
N GLU A 751 30.23 -62.62 13.53
CA GLU A 751 31.16 -62.30 14.62
C GLU A 751 32.65 -62.16 14.22
N ARG A 752 33.40 -61.51 15.12
CA ARG A 752 34.81 -61.71 15.58
C ARG A 752 36.02 -61.72 14.60
N GLU A 753 37.01 -60.94 15.05
CA GLU A 753 38.48 -61.14 15.06
C GLU A 753 39.26 -61.42 13.76
N GLY A 754 40.35 -60.66 13.55
CA GLY A 754 41.52 -61.12 12.80
C GLY A 754 42.05 -60.18 11.71
N GLU A 755 43.25 -59.65 11.95
CA GLU A 755 44.35 -59.23 11.06
C GLU A 755 44.19 -59.19 9.51
N GLY A 756 44.83 -58.19 8.87
CA GLY A 756 45.57 -58.42 7.62
C GLY A 756 45.20 -57.60 6.36
N GLU A 757 46.04 -56.61 6.06
CA GLU A 757 46.49 -56.11 4.74
C GLU A 757 45.58 -55.38 3.71
N LYS A 758 45.91 -54.08 3.60
CA LYS A 758 45.95 -53.11 2.46
C LYS A 758 45.74 -53.61 1.02
N ILE A 759 44.95 -52.85 0.24
CA ILE A 759 45.32 -52.40 -1.12
C ILE A 759 44.91 -50.93 -1.34
N VAL A 760 45.81 -50.19 -1.99
CA VAL A 760 45.90 -48.74 -2.24
C VAL A 760 44.96 -48.25 -3.37
N ILE A 761 44.39 -47.04 -3.25
CA ILE A 761 44.01 -46.22 -4.42
C ILE A 761 44.44 -44.75 -4.19
N GLY A 762 45.28 -44.26 -5.09
CA GLY A 762 45.82 -42.89 -5.11
C GLY A 762 45.01 -41.91 -5.96
N ARG A 763 45.22 -40.62 -5.69
CA ARG A 763 44.77 -39.45 -6.46
C ARG A 763 45.49 -39.34 -7.81
N LEU A 764 44.85 -38.72 -8.83
CA LEU A 764 45.15 -37.34 -9.30
C LEU A 764 44.39 -36.97 -10.60
N SER A 765 43.76 -35.78 -10.54
CA SER A 765 43.58 -34.71 -11.55
C SER A 765 43.52 -34.98 -13.06
N GLY A 766 42.56 -34.32 -13.75
CA GLY A 766 42.68 -33.99 -15.18
C GLY A 766 41.39 -33.43 -15.82
N SER A 767 41.46 -32.18 -16.25
CA SER A 767 40.47 -31.36 -16.99
C SER A 767 39.90 -31.97 -18.27
N VAL A 768 38.65 -31.61 -18.66
CA VAL A 768 38.24 -31.54 -20.08
C VAL A 768 37.31 -30.32 -20.33
N LYS A 769 37.58 -29.67 -21.47
CA LYS A 769 37.08 -28.40 -22.01
C LYS A 769 35.69 -28.50 -22.65
N GLU A 770 35.07 -27.33 -22.82
CA GLU A 770 33.95 -27.05 -23.72
C GLU A 770 34.20 -27.51 -25.17
N ALA A 771 33.15 -28.02 -25.82
CA ALA A 771 33.01 -28.07 -27.27
C ALA A 771 31.54 -27.85 -27.68
N LYS A 772 31.33 -26.92 -28.62
CA LYS A 772 30.07 -26.67 -29.35
C LYS A 772 29.77 -27.83 -30.32
N ALA A 773 28.49 -28.22 -30.48
CA ALA A 773 27.88 -28.56 -31.80
C ALA A 773 26.39 -28.97 -31.69
N GLU A 774 25.58 -28.25 -32.47
CA GLU A 774 24.46 -28.64 -33.37
C GLU A 774 23.56 -29.89 -33.17
N LYS A 775 22.27 -29.63 -33.45
CA LYS A 775 21.11 -30.49 -33.74
C LYS A 775 21.37 -31.96 -34.13
N SER A 776 20.68 -32.89 -33.46
CA SER A 776 19.75 -33.88 -34.07
C SER A 776 19.02 -34.71 -33.00
N VAL A 777 17.97 -35.42 -33.45
CA VAL A 777 16.75 -35.89 -32.77
C VAL A 777 16.90 -37.19 -31.95
N GLY A 778 16.16 -37.31 -30.83
CA GLY A 778 15.40 -38.54 -30.49
C GLY A 778 15.56 -39.16 -29.09
N GLY A 779 14.46 -39.19 -28.30
CA GLY A 779 14.18 -40.15 -27.20
C GLY A 779 14.45 -39.66 -25.78
N SER A 780 13.59 -38.83 -25.18
CA SER A 780 12.51 -39.18 -24.23
C SER A 780 12.95 -39.76 -22.89
N ASP A 781 13.26 -38.88 -21.92
CA ASP A 781 12.96 -39.04 -20.47
C ASP A 781 13.08 -37.71 -19.70
N SER A 782 12.72 -36.59 -20.34
CA SER A 782 12.67 -35.24 -19.72
C SER A 782 11.32 -34.53 -19.93
N ALA A 783 10.27 -35.27 -20.28
CA ALA A 783 8.98 -34.71 -20.69
C ALA A 783 7.89 -34.78 -19.60
N PHE A 784 8.17 -34.39 -18.35
CA PHE A 784 7.13 -34.23 -17.31
C PHE A 784 6.83 -32.78 -16.91
N PHE A 785 7.51 -31.80 -17.52
CA PHE A 785 7.10 -30.39 -17.46
C PHE A 785 7.09 -29.81 -18.87
N ALA A 786 6.15 -30.28 -19.69
CA ALA A 786 5.68 -29.41 -20.77
C ALA A 786 5.12 -28.14 -20.09
N LYS A 787 5.55 -26.95 -20.54
CA LYS A 787 4.90 -25.68 -20.20
C LYS A 787 3.43 -25.81 -20.56
N VAL A 788 2.60 -26.18 -19.60
CA VAL A 788 1.15 -26.06 -19.71
C VAL A 788 0.88 -24.57 -19.84
N SER A 789 0.40 -24.15 -21.01
CA SER A 789 -0.04 -22.78 -21.23
C SER A 789 -1.34 -22.58 -20.46
N LEU A 790 -1.22 -22.25 -19.17
CA LEU A 790 -2.36 -21.80 -18.37
C LEU A 790 -2.92 -20.52 -19.02
N PRO A 791 -4.25 -20.38 -19.15
CA PRO A 791 -4.88 -19.40 -20.02
C PRO A 791 -4.70 -17.94 -19.55
N LEU A 792 -4.28 -17.70 -18.30
CA LEU A 792 -4.17 -16.36 -17.69
C LEU A 792 -2.86 -16.24 -16.89
N ASN A 793 -1.71 -16.31 -17.58
CA ASN A 793 -0.41 -16.03 -16.98
C ASN A 793 -0.14 -14.51 -16.92
N ILE A 794 -0.92 -13.80 -16.12
CA ILE A 794 -0.84 -12.34 -15.96
C ILE A 794 -0.64 -12.05 -14.48
N SER A 795 0.52 -11.48 -14.13
CA SER A 795 0.91 -11.25 -12.74
C SER A 795 -0.15 -10.45 -11.96
N SER A 796 -0.70 -9.39 -12.54
CA SER A 796 -1.73 -8.56 -11.90
C SER A 796 -3.05 -9.32 -11.65
N PHE A 797 -3.41 -10.27 -12.52
CA PHE A 797 -4.55 -11.16 -12.31
C PHE A 797 -4.26 -12.18 -11.20
N GLN A 798 -3.07 -12.80 -11.22
CA GLN A 798 -2.64 -13.74 -10.18
C GLN A 798 -2.61 -13.05 -8.81
N TYR A 799 -2.13 -11.81 -8.74
CA TYR A 799 -2.13 -10.99 -7.52
C TYR A 799 -3.56 -10.85 -6.97
N ASP A 800 -4.50 -10.42 -7.82
CA ASP A 800 -5.89 -10.22 -7.41
C ASP A 800 -6.58 -11.54 -7.02
N LEU A 801 -6.28 -12.63 -7.72
CA LEU A 801 -6.81 -13.95 -7.42
C LEU A 801 -6.33 -14.45 -6.05
N VAL A 802 -5.05 -14.24 -5.73
CA VAL A 802 -4.48 -14.53 -4.40
C VAL A 802 -5.16 -13.68 -3.33
N ASP A 803 -5.29 -12.37 -3.55
CA ASP A 803 -5.84 -11.43 -2.56
C ASP A 803 -7.33 -11.71 -2.26
N VAL A 804 -8.14 -11.98 -3.29
CA VAL A 804 -9.55 -12.36 -3.16
C VAL A 804 -9.71 -13.71 -2.48
N THR A 805 -8.91 -14.71 -2.85
CA THR A 805 -8.96 -16.04 -2.21
C THR A 805 -8.58 -15.93 -0.74
N ARG A 806 -7.51 -15.19 -0.42
CA ARG A 806 -7.08 -14.91 0.95
C ARG A 806 -8.16 -14.17 1.74
N GLU A 807 -8.84 -13.18 1.17
CA GLU A 807 -9.95 -12.45 1.85
C GLU A 807 -11.02 -13.44 2.34
N VAL A 808 -11.36 -14.45 1.53
CA VAL A 808 -12.35 -15.47 1.91
C VAL A 808 -11.80 -16.44 2.95
N LEU A 809 -10.58 -16.96 2.77
CA LEU A 809 -9.99 -17.91 3.72
C LEU A 809 -9.82 -17.28 5.11
N VAL A 810 -9.27 -16.07 5.17
CA VAL A 810 -8.95 -15.38 6.43
C VAL A 810 -10.17 -14.63 7.00
N GLY A 811 -11.05 -14.09 6.14
CA GLY A 811 -12.19 -13.28 6.55
C GLY A 811 -13.49 -14.04 6.82
N VAL A 812 -13.63 -15.24 6.24
CA VAL A 812 -14.87 -16.04 6.33
C VAL A 812 -14.60 -17.43 6.92
N VAL A 813 -13.67 -18.18 6.33
CA VAL A 813 -13.46 -19.60 6.69
C VAL A 813 -12.82 -19.72 8.07
N LEU A 814 -11.65 -19.11 8.29
CA LEU A 814 -10.91 -19.20 9.54
C LEU A 814 -11.74 -18.68 10.76
N PRO A 815 -12.42 -17.52 10.71
CA PRO A 815 -13.27 -17.09 11.81
C PRO A 815 -14.44 -18.04 12.09
N GLY A 816 -15.02 -18.64 11.04
CA GLY A 816 -16.08 -19.63 11.22
C GLY A 816 -15.59 -20.93 11.87
N LEU A 817 -14.45 -21.46 11.43
CA LEU A 817 -13.84 -22.65 12.03
C LEU A 817 -13.39 -22.39 13.48
N GLN A 818 -12.86 -21.20 13.77
CA GLN A 818 -12.49 -20.80 15.13
C GLN A 818 -13.70 -20.78 16.07
N ARG A 819 -14.86 -20.30 15.61
CA ARG A 819 -16.11 -20.35 16.40
C ARG A 819 -16.52 -21.79 16.72
N GLU A 820 -16.52 -22.68 15.72
CA GLU A 820 -16.86 -24.10 15.91
C GLU A 820 -15.89 -24.82 16.86
N LEU A 821 -14.59 -24.52 16.78
CA LEU A 821 -13.58 -25.00 17.73
C LEU A 821 -13.88 -24.54 19.16
N VAL A 822 -14.16 -23.25 19.35
CA VAL A 822 -14.45 -22.70 20.69
C VAL A 822 -15.74 -23.28 21.26
N ASP A 823 -16.77 -23.48 20.43
CA ASP A 823 -18.03 -24.08 20.85
C ASP A 823 -17.86 -25.56 21.25
N ALA A 824 -17.07 -26.33 20.49
CA ALA A 824 -16.70 -27.70 20.84
C ALA A 824 -15.92 -27.77 22.16
N TYR A 825 -14.94 -26.88 22.35
CA TYR A 825 -14.18 -26.76 23.59
C TYR A 825 -15.07 -26.43 24.79
N LYS A 826 -15.99 -25.46 24.63
CA LYS A 826 -16.96 -25.09 25.68
C LYS A 826 -17.92 -26.24 26.01
N ALA A 827 -18.32 -27.02 25.00
CA ALA A 827 -19.14 -28.22 25.17
C ALA A 827 -18.38 -29.40 25.79
N LYS A 828 -17.06 -29.29 25.98
CA LYS A 828 -16.17 -30.37 26.44
C LYS A 828 -16.22 -31.61 25.55
N ASP A 829 -16.42 -31.39 24.25
CA ASP A 829 -16.45 -32.44 23.23
C ASP A 829 -15.05 -32.61 22.64
N LEU A 830 -14.34 -33.66 23.05
CA LEU A 830 -12.95 -33.90 22.67
C LEU A 830 -12.80 -34.13 21.16
N ASP A 831 -13.66 -34.96 20.57
CA ASP A 831 -13.54 -35.34 19.16
C ASP A 831 -13.81 -34.14 18.25
N ARG A 832 -14.84 -33.34 18.57
CA ARG A 832 -15.08 -32.08 17.84
C ARG A 832 -13.98 -31.06 18.07
N THR A 833 -13.42 -30.95 19.28
CA THR A 833 -12.32 -30.01 19.55
C THR A 833 -11.09 -30.37 18.73
N ARG A 834 -10.74 -31.65 18.61
CA ARG A 834 -9.63 -32.12 17.76
C ARG A 834 -9.91 -31.88 16.28
N ALA A 835 -11.10 -32.23 15.78
CA ALA A 835 -11.46 -32.10 14.37
C ALA A 835 -11.47 -30.63 13.90
N TRP A 836 -12.12 -29.75 14.66
CA TRP A 836 -12.15 -28.31 14.34
C TRP A 836 -10.79 -27.65 14.57
N GLY A 837 -10.04 -28.10 15.59
CA GLY A 837 -8.66 -27.69 15.82
C GLY A 837 -7.78 -27.97 14.61
N GLN A 838 -7.84 -29.18 14.07
CA GLN A 838 -7.10 -29.53 12.85
C GLN A 838 -7.56 -28.71 11.64
N SER A 839 -8.87 -28.49 11.48
CA SER A 839 -9.39 -27.69 10.37
C SER A 839 -8.90 -26.23 10.41
N VAL A 840 -8.78 -25.64 11.60
CA VAL A 840 -8.17 -24.30 11.80
C VAL A 840 -6.70 -24.31 11.38
N LEU A 841 -5.95 -25.34 11.75
CA LEU A 841 -4.53 -25.46 11.40
C LEU A 841 -4.33 -25.68 9.90
N ASP A 842 -5.19 -26.48 9.27
CA ASP A 842 -5.16 -26.77 7.84
C ASP A 842 -5.44 -25.52 7.01
N VAL A 843 -6.47 -24.73 7.34
CA VAL A 843 -6.78 -23.50 6.58
C VAL A 843 -5.66 -22.47 6.69
N ILE A 844 -4.93 -22.42 7.81
CA ILE A 844 -3.78 -21.53 8.00
C ILE A 844 -2.62 -21.95 7.09
N LEU A 845 -2.29 -23.25 7.03
CA LEU A 845 -1.23 -23.77 6.15
C LEU A 845 -1.60 -23.65 4.67
N ASP A 846 -2.87 -23.86 4.33
CA ASP A 846 -3.40 -23.64 2.98
C ASP A 846 -3.32 -22.17 2.56
N THR A 847 -3.59 -21.25 3.51
CA THR A 847 -3.43 -19.81 3.29
C THR A 847 -1.96 -19.46 3.05
N ASP A 848 -1.03 -20.04 3.82
CA ASP A 848 0.42 -19.87 3.59
C ASP A 848 0.86 -20.36 2.19
N ARG A 849 0.36 -21.54 1.78
CA ARG A 849 0.62 -22.10 0.44
C ARG A 849 0.12 -21.16 -0.66
N LEU A 850 -1.11 -20.64 -0.54
CA LEU A 850 -1.67 -19.66 -1.47
C LEU A 850 -0.82 -18.39 -1.54
N LEU A 851 -0.45 -17.82 -0.40
CA LEU A 851 0.33 -16.58 -0.32
C LEU A 851 1.74 -16.77 -0.90
N SER A 852 2.28 -17.99 -0.88
CA SER A 852 3.58 -18.35 -1.46
C SER A 852 3.57 -18.48 -3.00
N THR A 853 2.46 -18.16 -3.66
CA THR A 853 2.32 -18.20 -5.13
C THR A 853 2.53 -16.84 -5.82
N HIS A 854 2.72 -15.76 -5.07
CA HIS A 854 3.02 -14.45 -5.64
C HIS A 854 3.93 -13.63 -4.73
N THR A 855 5.00 -13.08 -5.29
CA THR A 855 6.08 -12.36 -4.58
C THR A 855 5.63 -11.20 -3.69
N HIS A 856 4.52 -10.51 -4.00
CA HIS A 856 3.97 -9.43 -3.15
C HIS A 856 3.32 -9.93 -1.85
N PHE A 857 3.12 -11.24 -1.72
CA PHE A 857 2.55 -11.90 -0.56
C PHE A 857 3.57 -12.82 0.13
N MET A 858 4.87 -12.60 -0.04
CA MET A 858 5.92 -13.50 0.48
C MET A 858 6.86 -12.78 1.44
N LEU A 859 7.27 -13.47 2.51
CA LEU A 859 8.24 -12.96 3.48
C LEU A 859 9.68 -12.97 2.95
N GLY A 860 10.04 -13.95 2.12
CA GLY A 860 11.40 -14.12 1.61
C GLY A 860 11.96 -12.88 0.91
N PRO A 861 11.23 -12.25 -0.04
CA PRO A 861 11.67 -11.00 -0.68
C PRO A 861 11.94 -9.87 0.32
N TRP A 862 11.08 -9.68 1.33
CA TRP A 862 11.27 -8.65 2.36
C TRP A 862 12.55 -8.87 3.19
N ILE A 863 12.83 -10.12 3.58
CA ILE A 863 14.07 -10.46 4.29
C ILE A 863 15.29 -10.30 3.37
N GLN A 864 15.17 -10.74 2.12
CA GLN A 864 16.24 -10.63 1.13
C GLN A 864 16.61 -9.16 0.90
N ASP A 865 15.64 -8.28 0.68
CA ASP A 865 15.86 -6.84 0.50
C ASP A 865 16.57 -6.24 1.72
N ALA A 866 16.10 -6.57 2.93
CA ALA A 866 16.73 -6.11 4.16
C ALA A 866 18.20 -6.51 4.24
N ARG A 867 18.52 -7.79 3.99
CA ARG A 867 19.89 -8.29 4.02
C ARG A 867 20.73 -7.70 2.88
N VAL A 868 20.21 -7.60 1.67
CA VAL A 868 20.93 -7.06 0.51
C VAL A 868 21.21 -5.57 0.69
N SER A 869 20.37 -4.83 1.41
CA SER A 869 20.62 -3.41 1.71
C SER A 869 21.90 -3.15 2.54
N ALA A 870 22.45 -4.19 3.21
CA ALA A 870 23.79 -4.10 3.84
C ALA A 870 24.95 -4.13 2.84
N LYS A 871 24.76 -4.47 1.55
CA LYS A 871 25.85 -4.49 0.55
C LYS A 871 26.56 -3.14 0.42
N VAL A 872 25.91 -2.06 0.79
CA VAL A 872 26.53 -0.72 0.76
C VAL A 872 27.54 -0.48 1.90
N VAL A 873 27.76 -1.48 2.76
CA VAL A 873 28.84 -1.52 3.75
C VAL A 873 30.08 -2.26 3.21
N ALA A 874 29.99 -3.01 2.11
CA ALA A 874 31.05 -3.90 1.63
C ALA A 874 32.33 -3.18 1.16
N ASP A 875 32.20 -1.92 0.69
CA ASP A 875 33.33 -1.11 0.22
C ASP A 875 33.91 -0.19 1.31
N SER A 876 33.47 -0.33 2.57
CA SER A 876 33.90 0.51 3.68
C SER A 876 35.08 -0.09 4.47
N PRO A 877 36.03 0.72 4.97
CA PRO A 877 37.08 0.28 5.91
C PRO A 877 36.57 -0.40 7.20
N THR A 878 35.28 -0.24 7.52
CA THR A 878 34.59 -0.83 8.67
C THR A 878 33.97 -2.21 8.39
N ALA A 879 34.01 -2.70 7.14
CA ALA A 879 33.84 -4.12 6.81
C ALA A 879 35.07 -4.91 7.27
N SER A 880 35.37 -4.83 8.57
CA SER A 880 36.60 -5.34 9.18
C SER A 880 36.74 -6.86 9.11
N SER A 881 35.63 -7.57 8.81
CA SER A 881 35.62 -9.01 8.49
C SER A 881 34.29 -9.47 7.86
N PRO A 882 34.28 -10.61 7.13
CA PRO A 882 33.07 -11.37 6.78
C PRO A 882 32.05 -11.52 7.92
N ALA A 883 32.54 -11.81 9.13
CA ALA A 883 31.69 -11.99 10.31
C ALA A 883 30.95 -10.71 10.71
N ALA A 884 31.63 -9.55 10.69
CA ALA A 884 31.01 -8.26 10.98
C ALA A 884 29.94 -7.89 9.93
N MET A 885 30.17 -8.24 8.66
CA MET A 885 29.19 -8.03 7.59
C MET A 885 27.94 -8.92 7.76
N ASN A 886 28.13 -10.20 8.08
CA ASN A 886 27.01 -11.10 8.34
C ASN A 886 26.21 -10.64 9.57
N GLN A 887 26.89 -10.20 10.64
CA GLN A 887 26.23 -9.65 11.84
C GLN A 887 25.35 -8.43 11.51
N TYR A 888 25.79 -7.54 10.61
CA TYR A 888 24.97 -6.40 10.21
C TYR A 888 23.77 -6.81 9.33
N ARG A 889 23.94 -7.79 8.44
CA ARG A 889 22.83 -8.37 7.66
C ARG A 889 21.78 -8.98 8.60
N ASP A 890 22.22 -9.65 9.65
CA ASP A 890 21.36 -10.24 10.67
C ASP A 890 20.60 -9.17 11.49
N TYR A 891 21.24 -8.04 11.78
CA TYR A 891 20.58 -6.88 12.39
C TYR A 891 19.47 -6.30 11.49
N LEU A 892 19.70 -6.17 10.18
CA LEU A 892 18.70 -5.67 9.24
C LEU A 892 17.54 -6.66 9.08
N GLU A 893 17.84 -7.96 9.02
CA GLU A 893 16.82 -9.01 9.05
C GLU A 893 16.00 -8.97 10.35
N TYR A 894 16.64 -8.77 11.50
CA TYR A 894 15.92 -8.58 12.78
C TYR A 894 14.95 -7.39 12.70
N ASN A 895 15.38 -6.26 12.13
CA ASN A 895 14.51 -5.09 11.93
C ASN A 895 13.31 -5.42 11.03
N ALA A 896 13.57 -6.11 9.91
CA ALA A 896 12.55 -6.53 8.95
C ALA A 896 11.50 -7.46 9.59
N ARG A 897 11.96 -8.44 10.38
CA ARG A 897 11.11 -9.37 11.14
C ARG A 897 10.34 -8.66 12.25
N ASN A 898 11.02 -7.81 13.02
CA ASN A 898 10.45 -7.15 14.20
C ASN A 898 9.30 -6.23 13.78
N GLN A 899 9.49 -5.40 12.75
CA GLN A 899 8.49 -4.41 12.32
C GLN A 899 7.14 -5.07 11.98
N ILE A 900 7.16 -6.21 11.29
CA ILE A 900 5.95 -6.92 10.86
C ILE A 900 5.40 -7.90 11.93
N THR A 901 5.96 -7.89 13.14
CA THR A 901 5.52 -8.75 14.24
C THR A 901 5.50 -7.98 15.56
N TRP A 902 6.57 -8.04 16.35
CA TRP A 902 6.66 -7.46 17.68
C TRP A 902 6.58 -5.94 17.71
N TRP A 903 7.00 -5.28 16.62
CA TRP A 903 7.16 -3.84 16.42
C TRP A 903 8.14 -3.17 17.39
N GLY A 904 8.24 -3.63 18.64
CA GLY A 904 9.14 -3.15 19.68
C GLY A 904 10.08 -4.24 20.23
N PRO A 905 10.79 -3.96 21.33
CA PRO A 905 11.91 -4.78 21.80
C PRO A 905 11.51 -6.13 22.41
N ASN A 906 10.27 -6.31 22.87
CA ASN A 906 9.87 -7.45 23.71
C ASN A 906 8.58 -8.16 23.27
N GLY A 907 7.98 -7.78 22.13
CA GLY A 907 6.75 -8.40 21.62
C GLY A 907 5.50 -8.21 22.47
N GLN A 908 5.53 -7.30 23.45
CA GLN A 908 4.44 -7.11 24.43
C GLN A 908 3.90 -5.68 24.51
N ALA A 909 4.46 -4.74 23.74
CA ALA A 909 3.94 -3.36 23.66
C ALA A 909 2.60 -3.32 22.90
N SER A 910 1.87 -2.20 22.99
CA SER A 910 0.55 -2.05 22.34
C SER A 910 0.60 -2.12 20.81
N LEU A 911 1.79 -2.12 20.22
CA LEU A 911 2.03 -2.20 18.78
C LEU A 911 2.37 -3.61 18.29
N ALA A 912 2.37 -4.61 19.19
CA ALA A 912 2.50 -6.00 18.76
C ALA A 912 1.44 -6.33 17.69
N ASP A 913 1.91 -6.94 16.62
CA ASP A 913 1.20 -7.26 15.39
C ASP A 913 0.63 -6.06 14.62
N TYR A 914 0.91 -4.79 14.98
CA TYR A 914 0.32 -3.60 14.33
C TYR A 914 0.51 -3.65 12.80
N ALA A 915 1.74 -3.86 12.36
CA ALA A 915 2.11 -3.96 10.94
C ALA A 915 2.24 -5.41 10.47
N SER A 916 1.52 -6.33 11.11
CA SER A 916 1.55 -7.72 10.71
C SER A 916 1.02 -7.92 9.30
N LYS A 917 1.61 -8.90 8.62
CA LYS A 917 1.32 -9.23 7.24
C LYS A 917 0.71 -10.62 7.14
N GLU A 918 -0.10 -10.80 6.10
CA GLU A 918 -0.57 -12.09 5.63
C GLU A 918 0.36 -12.50 4.49
N TRP A 919 1.57 -12.95 4.84
CA TRP A 919 2.61 -13.35 3.89
C TRP A 919 2.97 -14.84 4.03
N GLY A 920 3.16 -15.52 2.92
CA GLY A 920 3.74 -16.87 2.84
C GLY A 920 5.12 -16.90 3.50
N GLY A 921 5.40 -17.94 4.27
CA GLY A 921 6.54 -18.03 5.17
C GLY A 921 6.30 -17.34 6.52
N LEU A 922 5.71 -16.15 6.58
CA LEU A 922 5.34 -15.52 7.86
C LEU A 922 4.16 -16.25 8.51
N VAL A 923 3.13 -16.60 7.72
CA VAL A 923 1.97 -17.32 8.21
C VAL A 923 2.38 -18.68 8.77
N LYS A 924 3.17 -19.47 8.03
CA LYS A 924 3.64 -20.78 8.49
C LYS A 924 4.66 -20.74 9.62
N GLU A 925 5.60 -19.81 9.62
CA GLU A 925 6.73 -19.84 10.57
C GLU A 925 6.49 -19.02 11.84
N PHE A 926 5.58 -18.05 11.81
CA PHE A 926 5.28 -17.18 12.95
C PHE A 926 3.83 -17.32 13.45
N HIS A 927 2.83 -17.22 12.57
CA HIS A 927 1.42 -17.25 12.99
C HIS A 927 0.93 -18.66 13.33
N TYR A 928 1.21 -19.65 12.49
CA TYR A 928 0.78 -21.03 12.67
C TYR A 928 1.23 -21.65 14.01
N PRO A 929 2.50 -21.47 14.48
CA PRO A 929 2.89 -21.97 15.79
C PRO A 929 2.07 -21.39 16.95
N ARG A 930 1.62 -20.14 16.86
CA ARG A 930 0.71 -19.54 17.86
C ARG A 930 -0.61 -20.30 17.91
N TRP A 931 -1.20 -20.56 16.74
CA TRP A 931 -2.44 -21.31 16.59
C TRP A 931 -2.31 -22.77 17.02
N GLN A 932 -1.20 -23.43 16.69
CA GLN A 932 -0.93 -24.81 17.09
C GLN A 932 -0.90 -24.94 18.62
N ILE A 933 -0.10 -24.10 19.30
CA ILE A 933 -0.02 -24.12 20.77
C ILE A 933 -1.40 -23.87 21.41
N PHE A 934 -2.19 -22.95 20.83
CA PHE A 934 -3.54 -22.68 21.30
C PHE A 934 -4.46 -23.90 21.14
N VAL A 935 -4.51 -24.51 19.96
CA VAL A 935 -5.32 -25.70 19.68
C VAL A 935 -4.92 -26.87 20.59
N ASP A 936 -3.63 -27.15 20.72
CA ASP A 936 -3.12 -28.24 21.56
C ASP A 936 -3.53 -28.05 23.03
N ARG A 937 -3.49 -26.81 23.51
CA ARG A 937 -3.92 -26.48 24.87
C ARG A 937 -5.43 -26.59 25.06
N LEU A 938 -6.24 -26.26 24.06
CA LEU A 938 -7.69 -26.51 24.12
C LEU A 938 -7.99 -28.01 24.18
N VAL A 939 -7.35 -28.81 23.31
CA VAL A 939 -7.49 -30.27 23.29
C VAL A 939 -7.08 -30.86 24.64
N SER A 940 -5.87 -30.53 25.12
CA SER A 940 -5.36 -30.99 26.42
C SER A 940 -6.27 -30.59 27.58
N ALA A 941 -6.84 -29.37 27.55
CA ALA A 941 -7.78 -28.93 28.58
C ALA A 941 -9.08 -29.76 28.59
N VAL A 942 -9.60 -30.16 27.43
CA VAL A 942 -10.77 -31.05 27.36
C VAL A 942 -10.42 -32.46 27.84
N GLU A 943 -9.29 -33.02 27.39
CA GLU A 943 -8.80 -34.36 27.77
C GLU A 943 -8.63 -34.50 29.29
N THR A 944 -8.00 -33.50 29.90
CA THR A 944 -7.70 -33.47 31.35
C THR A 944 -8.86 -32.95 32.19
N ARG A 945 -9.98 -32.57 31.56
CA ARG A 945 -11.14 -31.93 32.21
C ARG A 945 -10.78 -30.66 32.98
N SER A 946 -9.81 -29.91 32.47
CA SER A 946 -9.39 -28.62 33.00
C SER A 946 -9.92 -27.47 32.13
N THR A 947 -9.40 -26.27 32.37
CA THR A 947 -9.67 -25.06 31.59
C THR A 947 -8.37 -24.55 30.99
N LEU A 948 -8.46 -23.88 29.84
CA LEU A 948 -7.33 -23.21 29.21
C LEU A 948 -6.57 -22.32 30.19
N ASP A 949 -5.31 -22.66 30.46
CA ASP A 949 -4.35 -21.73 31.07
C ASP A 949 -3.84 -20.78 30.00
N TYR A 950 -4.54 -19.66 29.84
CA TYR A 950 -4.23 -18.67 28.83
C TYR A 950 -2.87 -17.98 29.09
N LYS A 951 -2.46 -17.84 30.35
CA LYS A 951 -1.18 -17.23 30.70
C LYS A 951 -0.02 -18.14 30.27
N ALA A 952 -0.15 -19.44 30.51
CA ALA A 952 0.84 -20.42 30.05
C ALA A 952 0.88 -20.48 28.51
N PHE A 953 -0.26 -20.40 27.83
CA PHE A 953 -0.31 -20.24 26.37
C PHE A 953 0.50 -19.03 25.90
N LEU A 954 0.24 -17.84 26.45
CA LEU A 954 0.95 -16.62 26.05
C LEU A 954 2.46 -16.73 26.29
N ALA A 955 2.87 -17.33 27.41
CA ALA A 955 4.28 -17.55 27.72
C ALA A 955 4.95 -18.52 26.73
N ASP A 956 4.26 -19.57 26.30
CA ASP A 956 4.77 -20.53 25.33
C ASP A 956 4.83 -19.95 23.92
N SER A 957 3.77 -19.23 23.52
CA SER A 957 3.71 -18.47 22.27
C SER A 957 4.90 -17.52 22.18
N LEU A 958 5.10 -16.69 23.20
CA LEU A 958 6.20 -15.73 23.22
C LEU A 958 7.59 -16.40 23.18
N ARG A 959 7.77 -17.57 23.82
CA ARG A 959 9.03 -18.32 23.70
C ARG A 959 9.27 -18.78 22.26
N LYS A 960 8.23 -19.22 21.55
CA LYS A 960 8.32 -19.63 20.14
C LYS A 960 8.60 -18.44 19.23
N GLU A 961 7.90 -17.33 19.44
CA GLU A 961 8.11 -16.06 18.73
C GLU A 961 9.53 -15.53 18.93
N ALA A 962 10.03 -15.57 20.17
CA ALA A 962 11.40 -15.14 20.48
C ALA A 962 12.47 -16.00 19.79
N GLY A 963 12.17 -17.28 19.52
CA GLY A 963 12.99 -18.14 18.69
C GLY A 963 13.02 -17.65 17.25
N TRP A 964 11.85 -17.44 16.64
CA TRP A 964 11.72 -16.93 15.27
C TRP A 964 12.38 -15.55 15.08
N MET A 965 12.25 -14.67 16.07
CA MET A 965 12.87 -13.34 16.07
C MET A 965 14.40 -13.37 16.07
N LYS A 966 15.01 -14.45 16.57
CA LYS A 966 16.47 -14.62 16.64
C LYS A 966 17.03 -15.43 15.47
N GLU A 967 16.16 -15.93 14.58
CA GLU A 967 16.61 -16.61 13.37
C GLU A 967 17.40 -15.65 12.48
N THR A 968 18.45 -16.18 11.87
CA THR A 968 19.23 -15.50 10.85
C THR A 968 19.27 -16.38 9.61
N THR A 969 19.21 -15.75 8.43
CA THR A 969 19.21 -16.47 7.15
C THR A 969 20.44 -16.11 6.33
N CYS A 970 20.68 -16.82 5.22
CA CYS A 970 21.64 -16.39 4.20
C CYS A 970 20.95 -15.92 2.92
N LEU A 971 19.70 -15.43 3.02
CA LEU A 971 18.99 -14.87 1.87
C LEU A 971 19.75 -13.67 1.31
N GLY A 972 19.94 -13.66 -0.02
CA GLY A 972 20.76 -12.67 -0.71
C GLY A 972 22.27 -12.78 -0.46
N GLY A 973 22.75 -13.92 0.08
CA GLY A 973 24.16 -14.26 0.29
C GLY A 973 24.65 -14.13 1.74
N CYS A 974 25.74 -14.84 2.04
CA CYS A 974 26.55 -14.73 3.26
C CYS A 974 28.03 -14.65 2.85
N TYR A 975 28.86 -14.02 3.67
CA TYR A 975 30.31 -14.04 3.46
C TYR A 975 30.92 -15.27 4.13
N ASP A 976 31.81 -15.98 3.41
CA ASP A 976 32.52 -17.17 3.92
C ASP A 976 33.65 -16.80 4.92
N ASP A 977 34.11 -17.78 5.69
CA ASP A 977 35.12 -17.66 6.76
C ASP A 977 36.52 -17.23 6.22
N PRO A 978 37.35 -16.49 7.00
CA PRO A 978 38.42 -15.60 6.50
C PRO A 978 39.69 -16.30 6.00
N ALA A 979 39.73 -17.63 5.90
CA ALA A 979 40.86 -18.35 5.31
C ALA A 979 40.77 -18.45 3.77
N SER A 980 39.62 -18.12 3.18
CA SER A 980 39.43 -18.16 1.72
C SER A 980 38.53 -17.02 1.24
N SER A 981 39.15 -16.01 0.63
CA SER A 981 38.58 -14.99 -0.27
C SER A 981 37.50 -14.03 0.26
N SER A 982 37.65 -12.75 -0.10
CA SER A 982 36.66 -11.67 -0.01
C SER A 982 35.47 -11.82 -0.99
N SER A 983 35.23 -13.02 -1.51
CA SER A 983 34.15 -13.27 -2.46
C SER A 983 32.86 -13.55 -1.70
N LEU A 984 31.81 -12.78 -2.01
CA LEU A 984 30.44 -13.20 -1.70
C LEU A 984 30.22 -14.55 -2.39
N SER A 985 30.16 -15.64 -1.64
CA SER A 985 29.56 -16.84 -2.18
C SER A 985 28.10 -16.48 -2.37
N VAL A 986 27.68 -16.35 -3.63
CA VAL A 986 26.26 -16.50 -3.96
C VAL A 986 26.00 -17.96 -3.63
N ALA A 987 25.68 -18.22 -2.35
CA ALA A 987 24.93 -19.41 -2.03
C ALA A 987 23.67 -19.24 -2.87
N ILE A 988 23.65 -19.92 -4.02
CA ILE A 988 22.44 -20.55 -4.52
C ILE A 988 21.92 -21.25 -3.26
N GLY A 989 20.90 -20.62 -2.66
CA GLY A 989 20.77 -20.56 -1.22
C GLY A 989 20.77 -21.94 -0.60
N ASP A 990 21.21 -22.02 0.65
CA ASP A 990 20.96 -23.20 1.47
C ASP A 990 19.54 -23.72 1.15
N PRO A 991 19.41 -24.92 0.54
CA PRO A 991 18.13 -25.42 0.05
C PRO A 991 17.08 -25.46 1.17
N GLU A 992 17.52 -25.60 2.42
CA GLU A 992 16.66 -25.60 3.60
C GLU A 992 16.09 -24.19 3.88
N VAL A 993 16.92 -23.15 3.77
CA VAL A 993 16.51 -21.75 4.01
C VAL A 993 15.64 -21.22 2.86
N THR A 994 16.02 -21.50 1.61
CA THR A 994 15.23 -21.10 0.43
C THR A 994 13.92 -21.87 0.31
N SER A 995 13.86 -23.10 0.84
CA SER A 995 12.60 -23.82 1.02
C SER A 995 11.74 -23.25 2.15
N LYS A 996 12.34 -22.65 3.19
CA LYS A 996 11.60 -22.06 4.33
C LYS A 996 11.05 -20.67 4.00
N TYR A 997 11.85 -19.82 3.36
CA TYR A 997 11.51 -18.44 2.98
C TYR A 997 11.83 -18.22 1.50
N PRO A 998 10.99 -18.73 0.59
CA PRO A 998 11.19 -18.59 -0.85
C PRO A 998 11.18 -17.13 -1.28
N VAL A 999 12.02 -16.77 -2.24
CA VAL A 999 12.12 -15.41 -2.84
C VAL A 999 11.42 -15.31 -4.19
N GLU A 1000 11.00 -16.45 -4.74
CA GLU A 1000 10.20 -16.56 -5.96
C GLU A 1000 8.96 -17.42 -5.68
N ALA A 1001 7.92 -17.26 -6.48
CA ALA A 1001 6.68 -18.03 -6.34
C ALA A 1001 6.96 -19.54 -6.42
N VAL A 1002 6.43 -20.31 -5.45
CA VAL A 1002 6.71 -21.75 -5.31
C VAL A 1002 5.80 -22.61 -6.19
N GLU A 1003 4.58 -22.14 -6.41
CA GLU A 1003 3.54 -22.82 -7.20
C GLU A 1003 2.74 -21.80 -8.02
N ASP A 1004 1.97 -22.29 -8.99
CA ASP A 1004 1.08 -21.47 -9.80
C ASP A 1004 -0.15 -21.01 -9.00
N ALA A 1005 -0.38 -19.69 -8.96
CA ALA A 1005 -1.45 -19.07 -8.20
C ALA A 1005 -2.85 -19.52 -8.63
N VAL A 1006 -3.07 -19.78 -9.93
CA VAL A 1006 -4.38 -20.19 -10.45
C VAL A 1006 -4.71 -21.61 -9.99
N LEU A 1007 -3.76 -22.53 -10.12
CA LEU A 1007 -3.95 -23.92 -9.69
C LEU A 1007 -4.14 -24.03 -8.18
N VAL A 1008 -3.39 -23.25 -7.39
CA VAL A 1008 -3.56 -23.24 -5.94
C VAL A 1008 -4.90 -22.62 -5.54
N ALA A 1009 -5.34 -21.53 -6.18
CA ALA A 1009 -6.66 -20.95 -5.92
C ALA A 1009 -7.83 -21.92 -6.25
N GLN A 1010 -7.69 -22.72 -7.31
CA GLN A 1010 -8.65 -23.79 -7.62
C GLN A 1010 -8.65 -24.89 -6.54
N ASP A 1011 -7.47 -25.35 -6.09
CA ASP A 1011 -7.36 -26.30 -4.97
C ASP A 1011 -8.04 -25.73 -3.70
N MET A 1012 -7.87 -24.43 -3.42
CA MET A 1012 -8.52 -23.74 -2.29
C MET A 1012 -10.04 -23.71 -2.43
N LEU A 1013 -10.54 -23.43 -3.63
CA LEU A 1013 -11.98 -23.43 -3.89
C LEU A 1013 -12.59 -24.83 -3.71
N ASP A 1014 -11.91 -25.87 -4.19
CA ASP A 1014 -12.38 -27.25 -4.05
C ASP A 1014 -12.47 -27.68 -2.58
N LYS A 1015 -11.45 -27.34 -1.79
CA LYS A 1015 -11.36 -27.73 -0.38
C LYS A 1015 -12.29 -26.90 0.51
N TRP A 1016 -12.30 -25.58 0.34
CA TRP A 1016 -12.96 -24.65 1.26
C TRP A 1016 -14.22 -24.00 0.72
N GLY A 1017 -14.53 -24.10 -0.58
CA GLY A 1017 -15.62 -23.37 -1.23
C GLY A 1017 -17.00 -23.62 -0.60
N MET A 1018 -17.36 -24.89 -0.40
CA MET A 1018 -18.64 -25.23 0.24
C MET A 1018 -18.68 -24.89 1.73
N VAL A 1019 -17.53 -24.94 2.41
CA VAL A 1019 -17.40 -24.53 3.81
C VAL A 1019 -17.61 -23.01 3.92
N ALA A 1020 -16.97 -22.22 3.06
CA ALA A 1020 -17.12 -20.77 3.00
C ALA A 1020 -18.58 -20.35 2.78
N VAL A 1021 -19.30 -21.00 1.85
CA VAL A 1021 -20.73 -20.73 1.62
C VAL A 1021 -21.56 -20.96 2.89
N ARG A 1022 -21.37 -22.10 3.58
CA ARG A 1022 -22.11 -22.42 4.80
C ARG A 1022 -21.81 -21.43 5.92
N LEU A 1023 -20.53 -21.09 6.12
CA LEU A 1023 -20.09 -20.16 7.16
C LEU A 1023 -20.57 -18.72 6.89
N ALA A 1024 -20.54 -18.27 5.65
CA ALA A 1024 -21.05 -16.96 5.25
C ALA A 1024 -22.58 -16.84 5.40
N GLN A 1025 -23.33 -17.93 5.20
CA GLN A 1025 -24.77 -17.95 5.47
C GLN A 1025 -25.07 -17.94 6.97
N ALA A 1026 -24.22 -18.58 7.78
CA ALA A 1026 -24.35 -18.61 9.22
C ALA A 1026 -24.06 -17.24 9.86
N SER A 1027 -23.13 -16.44 9.30
CA SER A 1027 -22.78 -15.11 9.83
C SER A 1027 -23.87 -14.05 9.65
N LYS A 1028 -24.91 -14.31 8.85
CA LYS A 1028 -26.11 -13.45 8.75
C LYS A 1028 -27.05 -13.58 9.96
N LYS A 1029 -26.90 -14.63 10.77
CA LYS A 1029 -27.65 -14.86 12.01
C LYS A 1029 -26.81 -14.41 13.20
#